data_AF-A0A7X1H0L6-F1
#
_entry.id   AF-A0A7X1H0L6-F1
#
_cell.length_a   1.000
_cell.length_b   1.000
_cell.length_c   1.000
_cell.angle_alpha   90.00
_cell.angle_beta   90.00
_cell.angle_gamma   90.00
#
_symmetry.space_group_name_H-M   'P 1'
#
loop_
_entity.id
_entity.type
_entity.pdbx_description
1 polymer ?
#
loop_
_entity_poly.entity_id
_entity_poly.type
_entity_poly.pdbx_seq_one_letter_code
_entity_poly.pdbx_strand_id
1 'polypeptide(L)'
;MKRKYIFKGLWCWIFFLVLSVLTFPGGMVSADDGYEPPTNSYLANSPWPMSHRNPYCQGSSPLRGPEASDTLGVDFSLVGMAPITLNFSAPYPDGKRYIWASSVTNIFKADPNGDHVTVLAISMKSLTGDPISGAYTVLDKDNKFYVPGNTVITVFQDAVAGDPTSDIVQSAVFTIPDTYLVSDDEHIVGMNMTYDGYLAFATSHGLVGVVSRDFTESYFVSLRADGDDEEVSNSISVDEDGGIYVVTSHFMHGLKWTGFGILDEWTATYETGPAVPPPGRLGTGSGTTPSLMGSGSMDKFVVIGDGNAPLMNLVLFWRNEIPADWEPIAPGVDIRIAAQVPILFGDPDRETSITEQSVLVRGYSAAVVSNDYGDLPSNPDLPGFLGELNVLLTNLAPYAPYGVEKFTWDPGTRQMTSTWANPDISCPNGIPTMSADSGCMYCWGQRNAIWTLEAIDWNTGESKFHKTLGFLPIYNSTYAATEIGINRSIVSGTFFGMAKIEPTDDVSNTIPLDYDPETNNVFMAGLIEHNAYADTVDYTAEKYFTDPEAYQDEVDCGTCTSQWGYTWNAMYPFTAFAFPNMDTAYWFYSLDSVQSAPLPIIRLTGQFPHCRYYSFNLYDNTSGFAVGDGFLDKDIQPDPDNLNPFQSGVGREVLNRNFTLWYVPEGHPAYAELLAAYGPNNVLEIPDALIEPSIAVRVYLPDGGYKIHGQPSDDIALPTIESFDPNQTTVAGILANPVPCPDAYNMNQEAFLARMAGAGDVERMDPETDIFKKVEFYRAPGGGWWPTVHNVYGASILRPYTIYDDELNAYPGFGEVIDLYFKVPNTPKTLAGGGAFDHGANDMRYWSITMNNFDSTFGMRAYNDETAATYTDKKGNRWVHLVAGPDNPVLKTFIRNNMTNVTFLPFDGAQIPFVLPTGKRVRSLPTVLQRNLVINPAYEYGYDAAEVRPEAVHGKAVLKYAADKWMGDYAPDGSHYTLKAFMKKYK
;
A
#
# COMPACT_ATOMS: atom_id res chain seq x y z
N MET A 1 4.80 61.88 60.23
CA MET A 1 3.83 61.65 61.33
C MET A 1 2.60 60.99 60.72
N LYS A 2 2.12 59.81 61.19
CA LYS A 2 0.98 59.00 60.64
C LYS A 2 1.04 58.73 59.10
N ARG A 3 1.40 57.57 58.54
CA ARG A 3 1.10 56.13 58.79
C ARG A 3 -0.35 55.73 58.43
N LYS A 4 -0.48 54.62 57.66
CA LYS A 4 -1.68 54.03 56.98
C LYS A 4 -1.99 54.70 55.63
N TYR A 5 -2.32 54.02 54.53
CA TYR A 5 -2.43 52.60 54.06
C TYR A 5 -2.60 52.67 52.51
N ILE A 6 -2.56 51.66 51.59
CA ILE A 6 -2.15 50.23 51.42
C ILE A 6 -2.22 50.01 49.87
N PHE A 7 -1.37 49.25 49.14
CA PHE A 7 -0.09 48.57 49.38
C PHE A 7 0.70 48.45 48.05
N LYS A 8 1.98 48.03 48.17
CA LYS A 8 2.92 47.39 47.21
C LYS A 8 2.43 47.08 45.76
N GLY A 9 3.27 47.22 44.74
CA GLY A 9 4.67 47.67 44.75
C GLY A 9 5.36 47.58 43.37
N LEU A 10 6.33 48.46 43.13
CA LEU A 10 7.00 48.67 41.83
C LEU A 10 8.51 48.45 41.96
N TRP A 11 9.03 47.36 41.38
CA TRP A 11 10.47 47.09 41.19
C TRP A 11 10.68 46.31 39.88
N CYS A 12 11.89 46.37 39.32
CA CYS A 12 12.30 45.83 38.01
C CYS A 12 11.63 46.48 36.79
N TRP A 13 12.23 47.59 36.32
CA TRP A 13 12.13 48.08 34.95
C TRP A 13 13.53 48.05 34.32
N ILE A 14 13.81 47.03 33.50
CA ILE A 14 14.88 46.85 32.49
C ILE A 14 14.71 45.39 32.01
N PHE A 15 14.98 45.13 30.72
CA PHE A 15 14.52 43.94 29.97
C PHE A 15 13.00 43.82 29.80
N PHE A 16 12.48 44.48 28.76
CA PHE A 16 11.80 43.77 27.66
C PHE A 16 11.68 44.71 26.45
N LEU A 17 12.63 44.60 25.51
CA LEU A 17 12.51 45.20 24.18
C LEU A 17 12.03 44.11 23.22
N VAL A 18 10.76 43.72 23.35
CA VAL A 18 10.12 42.86 22.34
C VAL A 18 9.90 43.73 21.10
N LEU A 19 10.47 43.33 19.97
CA LEU A 19 10.04 43.89 18.70
C LEU A 19 8.60 43.43 18.47
N SER A 20 7.64 44.35 18.57
CA SER A 20 6.32 44.17 17.99
C SER A 20 6.41 44.30 16.47
N VAL A 21 7.07 43.34 15.82
CA VAL A 21 6.89 43.14 14.39
C VAL A 21 5.42 42.75 14.20
N LEU A 22 4.68 43.57 13.48
CA LEU A 22 3.36 43.20 12.97
C LEU A 22 3.58 42.20 11.82
N THR A 23 3.79 40.94 12.18
CA THR A 23 3.79 39.83 11.22
C THR A 23 2.37 39.69 10.68
N PHE A 24 2.11 40.24 9.50
CA PHE A 24 0.92 39.90 8.72
C PHE A 24 1.03 38.43 8.30
N PRO A 25 0.15 37.52 8.76
CA PRO A 25 0.12 36.16 8.25
C PRO A 25 -0.63 36.15 6.90
N GLY A 26 -0.08 35.46 5.90
CA GLY A 26 -0.82 35.13 4.67
C GLY A 26 -0.40 35.82 3.37
N GLY A 27 0.75 36.50 3.32
CA GLY A 27 1.40 36.76 2.03
C GLY A 27 1.83 35.45 1.37
N MET A 28 1.78 35.37 0.04
CA MET A 28 2.36 34.25 -0.70
C MET A 28 3.88 34.23 -0.47
N VAL A 29 4.43 33.06 -0.12
CA VAL A 29 5.88 32.90 0.04
C VAL A 29 6.52 33.00 -1.34
N SER A 30 7.57 33.80 -1.48
CA SER A 30 8.52 33.75 -2.61
C SER A 30 9.78 33.05 -2.14
N ALA A 31 10.48 32.38 -3.06
CA ALA A 31 11.87 32.01 -2.81
C ALA A 31 12.77 33.24 -2.96
N ASP A 32 13.90 33.25 -2.26
CA ASP A 32 14.91 34.31 -2.33
C ASP A 32 15.87 34.16 -3.53
N ASP A 33 15.64 33.17 -4.42
CA ASP A 33 16.46 32.91 -5.61
C ASP A 33 16.14 33.79 -6.82
N GLY A 34 14.99 34.48 -6.81
CA GLY A 34 14.53 35.34 -7.89
C GLY A 34 13.86 34.63 -9.08
N TYR A 35 13.70 33.30 -9.01
CA TYR A 35 13.13 32.48 -10.10
C TYR A 35 11.61 32.32 -10.04
N GLU A 36 10.94 33.00 -9.10
CA GLU A 36 9.47 33.03 -9.07
C GLU A 36 8.90 33.93 -10.20
N PRO A 37 7.83 33.50 -10.89
CA PRO A 37 7.12 34.35 -11.83
C PRO A 37 6.27 35.41 -11.10
N PRO A 38 5.84 36.48 -11.79
CA PRO A 38 4.96 37.49 -11.17
C PRO A 38 3.68 36.89 -10.59
N THR A 39 3.24 37.40 -9.43
CA THR A 39 2.00 36.91 -8.80
C THR A 39 0.77 37.46 -9.53
N ASN A 40 -0.03 36.60 -10.16
CA ASN A 40 -1.35 36.99 -10.64
C ASN A 40 -2.29 37.24 -9.45
N SER A 41 -2.74 38.48 -9.28
CA SER A 41 -3.59 38.92 -8.16
C SER A 41 -5.08 38.58 -8.29
N TYR A 42 -5.50 37.98 -9.41
CA TYR A 42 -6.87 37.52 -9.65
C TYR A 42 -7.07 36.03 -9.33
N LEU A 43 -5.99 35.26 -9.18
CA LEU A 43 -6.01 33.90 -8.68
C LEU A 43 -6.15 33.86 -7.15
N ALA A 44 -6.56 32.70 -6.61
CA ALA A 44 -6.56 32.46 -5.17
C ALA A 44 -5.16 32.68 -4.56
N ASN A 45 -5.09 33.39 -3.43
CA ASN A 45 -3.84 33.61 -2.70
C ASN A 45 -3.43 32.33 -1.96
N SER A 46 -2.87 31.35 -2.68
CA SER A 46 -2.66 29.99 -2.21
C SER A 46 -1.42 29.32 -2.82
N PRO A 47 -1.05 28.11 -2.34
CA PRO A 47 0.01 27.29 -2.94
C PRO A 47 -0.22 26.97 -4.43
N TRP A 48 -1.43 26.48 -4.75
CA TRP A 48 -1.86 25.98 -6.06
C TRP A 48 -3.28 26.48 -6.34
N PRO A 49 -3.47 27.74 -6.80
CA PRO A 49 -4.78 28.24 -7.19
C PRO A 49 -5.32 27.62 -8.49
N MET A 50 -4.45 27.02 -9.29
CA MET A 50 -4.76 26.42 -10.58
C MET A 50 -3.82 25.26 -10.89
N SER A 51 -4.19 24.48 -11.90
CA SER A 51 -3.35 23.44 -12.49
C SER A 51 -1.94 23.96 -12.82
N HIS A 52 -0.91 23.11 -12.65
CA HIS A 52 0.51 23.46 -12.82
C HIS A 52 0.99 24.67 -11.99
N ARG A 53 0.33 24.89 -10.84
CA ARG A 53 0.56 25.93 -9.82
C ARG A 53 0.13 27.34 -10.21
N ASN A 54 0.56 27.84 -11.37
CA ASN A 54 0.46 29.25 -11.73
C ASN A 54 0.37 29.45 -13.26
N PRO A 55 0.10 30.67 -13.77
CA PRO A 55 -0.11 30.90 -15.20
C PRO A 55 1.03 30.49 -16.13
N TYR A 56 2.28 30.45 -15.62
CA TYR A 56 3.45 29.99 -16.36
C TYR A 56 3.49 28.46 -16.57
N CYS A 57 2.61 27.71 -15.91
CA CYS A 57 2.55 26.24 -15.90
C CYS A 57 3.86 25.53 -15.48
N GLN A 58 4.75 26.23 -14.77
CA GLN A 58 6.11 25.77 -14.48
C GLN A 58 6.23 24.61 -13.47
N GLY A 59 5.17 24.26 -12.74
CA GLY A 59 5.17 23.17 -11.74
C GLY A 59 6.03 23.35 -10.47
N SER A 60 7.03 24.24 -10.46
CA SER A 60 7.90 24.51 -9.30
C SER A 60 7.30 25.53 -8.32
N SER A 61 7.56 25.31 -7.03
CA SER A 61 6.99 26.01 -5.87
C SER A 61 8.08 26.52 -4.90
N PRO A 62 7.89 27.70 -4.28
CA PRO A 62 8.78 28.23 -3.25
C PRO A 62 8.51 27.63 -1.86
N LEU A 63 7.46 26.82 -1.71
CA LEU A 63 7.13 26.17 -0.44
C LEU A 63 8.05 24.98 -0.18
N ARG A 64 8.48 24.83 1.07
CA ARG A 64 9.24 23.68 1.57
C ARG A 64 8.41 22.41 1.50
N GLY A 65 8.89 21.40 0.78
CA GLY A 65 8.33 20.04 0.83
C GLY A 65 8.86 19.21 2.01
N PRO A 66 8.50 17.92 2.09
CA PRO A 66 9.05 17.00 3.08
C PRO A 66 10.49 16.57 2.73
N GLU A 67 11.27 16.20 3.73
CA GLU A 67 12.71 15.91 3.65
C GLU A 67 13.05 14.54 4.26
N ALA A 68 14.21 13.97 3.89
CA ALA A 68 14.62 12.61 4.28
C ALA A 68 14.77 12.38 5.81
N SER A 69 14.72 13.45 6.61
CA SER A 69 14.74 13.40 8.08
C SER A 69 13.35 13.37 8.72
N ASP A 70 12.28 13.57 7.94
CA ASP A 70 10.90 13.55 8.45
C ASP A 70 10.37 12.12 8.54
N THR A 71 9.62 11.83 9.60
CA THR A 71 8.68 10.69 9.60
C THR A 71 7.43 11.11 8.84
N LEU A 72 7.10 10.42 7.74
CA LEU A 72 6.02 10.81 6.83
C LEU A 72 4.79 9.91 6.99
N GLY A 73 3.67 10.53 7.38
CA GLY A 73 2.34 9.92 7.39
C GLY A 73 1.72 9.90 5.98
N VAL A 74 0.79 8.99 5.74
CA VAL A 74 0.01 8.90 4.49
C VAL A 74 -1.46 8.82 4.86
N ASP A 75 -2.24 9.82 4.46
CA ASP A 75 -3.70 9.80 4.55
C ASP A 75 -4.34 9.67 3.17
N PHE A 76 -5.50 9.01 3.12
CA PHE A 76 -6.21 8.73 1.88
C PHE A 76 -7.72 8.95 2.02
N SER A 77 -8.27 9.75 1.12
CA SER A 77 -9.69 10.10 1.06
C SER A 77 -10.32 9.64 -0.25
N LEU A 78 -11.29 8.72 -0.16
CA LEU A 78 -12.17 8.35 -1.27
C LEU A 78 -13.12 9.50 -1.58
N VAL A 79 -12.94 10.16 -2.74
CA VAL A 79 -13.70 11.36 -3.14
C VAL A 79 -14.33 11.25 -4.52
N GLY A 80 -13.68 10.62 -5.49
CA GLY A 80 -14.12 10.58 -6.89
C GLY A 80 -13.03 9.99 -7.78
N MET A 81 -13.32 9.75 -9.06
CA MET A 81 -12.35 9.12 -9.96
C MET A 81 -11.42 10.16 -10.61
N ALA A 82 -10.10 9.95 -10.47
CA ALA A 82 -9.02 10.75 -11.06
C ALA A 82 -9.23 12.28 -10.99
N PRO A 83 -9.18 12.90 -9.79
CA PRO A 83 -9.18 14.36 -9.68
C PRO A 83 -7.79 14.92 -10.01
N ILE A 84 -7.59 15.34 -11.27
CA ILE A 84 -6.27 15.64 -11.83
C ILE A 84 -5.53 16.79 -11.11
N THR A 85 -6.26 17.78 -10.58
CA THR A 85 -5.66 18.92 -9.83
C THR A 85 -6.48 19.29 -8.59
N LEU A 86 -5.81 19.76 -7.52
CA LEU A 86 -6.39 19.92 -6.17
C LEU A 86 -6.26 21.37 -5.66
N ASN A 87 -6.94 22.29 -6.33
CA ASN A 87 -6.79 23.74 -6.15
C ASN A 87 -6.99 24.21 -4.70
N PHE A 88 -5.95 24.78 -4.09
CA PHE A 88 -6.01 25.40 -2.78
C PHE A 88 -6.66 26.79 -2.84
N SER A 89 -7.55 27.08 -1.89
CA SER A 89 -8.28 28.34 -1.78
C SER A 89 -7.42 29.52 -1.29
N ALA A 90 -7.90 30.73 -1.54
CA ALA A 90 -7.52 31.89 -0.74
C ALA A 90 -7.99 31.68 0.72
N PRO A 91 -7.36 32.34 1.72
CA PRO A 91 -7.75 32.19 3.11
C PRO A 91 -9.23 32.49 3.36
N TYR A 92 -9.92 31.56 3.99
CA TYR A 92 -11.29 31.73 4.48
C TYR A 92 -11.34 32.65 5.72
N PRO A 93 -12.53 33.06 6.20
CA PRO A 93 -12.67 33.97 7.35
C PRO A 93 -12.07 33.46 8.68
N ASP A 94 -11.75 32.17 8.78
CA ASP A 94 -11.04 31.54 9.90
C ASP A 94 -9.50 31.52 9.74
N GLY A 95 -9.00 31.93 8.56
CA GLY A 95 -7.59 31.94 8.18
C GLY A 95 -7.08 30.67 7.50
N LYS A 96 -7.88 29.60 7.40
CA LYS A 96 -7.50 28.34 6.74
C LYS A 96 -7.58 28.42 5.22
N ARG A 97 -6.95 27.47 4.54
CA ARG A 97 -7.13 27.20 3.10
C ARG A 97 -7.73 25.82 2.88
N TYR A 98 -8.60 25.69 1.89
CA TYR A 98 -9.33 24.47 1.60
C TYR A 98 -9.06 24.02 0.15
N ILE A 99 -9.15 22.72 -0.11
CA ILE A 99 -9.02 22.18 -1.47
C ILE A 99 -10.40 22.23 -2.14
N TRP A 100 -10.44 22.75 -3.35
CA TRP A 100 -11.51 22.61 -4.33
C TRP A 100 -10.99 21.76 -5.48
N ALA A 101 -11.74 20.74 -5.91
CA ALA A 101 -11.25 19.80 -6.91
C ALA A 101 -12.35 19.28 -7.84
N SER A 102 -11.93 18.86 -9.02
CA SER A 102 -12.76 18.34 -10.11
C SER A 102 -12.31 16.91 -10.43
N SER A 103 -13.20 15.93 -10.27
CA SER A 103 -12.99 14.54 -10.67
C SER A 103 -13.87 14.18 -11.87
N VAL A 104 -13.68 13.00 -12.48
CA VAL A 104 -14.57 12.52 -13.56
C VAL A 104 -16.04 12.45 -13.12
N THR A 105 -16.29 12.15 -11.83
CA THR A 105 -17.65 11.87 -11.31
C THR A 105 -18.28 13.01 -10.51
N ASN A 106 -17.49 13.98 -10.01
CA ASN A 106 -18.00 15.04 -9.12
C ASN A 106 -17.07 16.28 -9.03
N ILE A 107 -17.57 17.30 -8.33
CA ILE A 107 -16.82 18.40 -7.72
C ILE A 107 -16.81 18.17 -6.21
N PHE A 108 -15.70 18.44 -5.53
CA PHE A 108 -15.64 18.33 -4.06
C PHE A 108 -14.83 19.44 -3.37
N LYS A 109 -15.08 19.60 -2.07
CA LYS A 109 -14.31 20.40 -1.12
C LYS A 109 -13.68 19.53 -0.05
N ALA A 110 -12.45 19.84 0.39
CA ALA A 110 -11.79 19.17 1.51
C ALA A 110 -10.99 20.13 2.41
N ASP A 111 -10.89 19.80 3.70
CA ASP A 111 -10.00 20.43 4.69
C ASP A 111 -8.66 19.66 4.77
N PRO A 112 -7.54 20.23 4.29
CA PRO A 112 -6.21 19.63 4.40
C PRO A 112 -5.44 20.03 5.68
N ASN A 113 -6.02 20.87 6.56
CA ASN A 113 -5.28 21.56 7.64
C ASN A 113 -5.08 20.72 8.92
N GLY A 114 -5.67 19.53 8.99
CA GLY A 114 -5.43 18.56 10.07
C GLY A 114 -4.67 17.33 9.57
N ASP A 115 -4.34 16.44 10.50
CA ASP A 115 -3.55 15.20 10.30
C ASP A 115 -4.23 14.18 9.36
N HIS A 116 -5.50 14.42 9.02
CA HIS A 116 -6.28 13.72 8.00
C HIS A 116 -7.00 14.72 7.10
N VAL A 117 -7.09 14.43 5.81
CA VAL A 117 -7.92 15.16 4.85
C VAL A 117 -9.39 14.88 5.17
N THR A 118 -10.15 15.93 5.45
CA THR A 118 -11.59 15.80 5.73
C THR A 118 -12.41 16.33 4.56
N VAL A 119 -13.09 15.44 3.84
CA VAL A 119 -14.04 15.82 2.78
C VAL A 119 -15.22 16.57 3.39
N LEU A 120 -15.51 17.78 2.90
CA LEU A 120 -16.53 18.67 3.45
C LEU A 120 -17.85 18.63 2.68
N ALA A 121 -17.78 18.64 1.35
CA ALA A 121 -18.93 18.64 0.47
C ALA A 121 -18.58 17.98 -0.87
N ILE A 122 -19.57 17.33 -1.51
CA ILE A 122 -19.47 16.71 -2.83
C ILE A 122 -20.71 17.10 -3.63
N SER A 123 -20.53 17.44 -4.92
CA SER A 123 -21.61 17.67 -5.88
C SER A 123 -21.37 16.81 -7.13
N MET A 124 -22.30 15.91 -7.45
CA MET A 124 -22.14 14.95 -8.55
C MET A 124 -22.24 15.62 -9.92
N LYS A 125 -21.38 15.21 -10.86
CA LYS A 125 -21.42 15.62 -12.27
C LYS A 125 -22.42 14.78 -13.07
N SER A 126 -22.83 15.29 -14.23
CA SER A 126 -23.38 14.46 -15.31
C SER A 126 -22.23 13.77 -16.05
N LEU A 127 -22.32 12.45 -16.23
CA LEU A 127 -21.31 11.65 -16.94
C LEU A 127 -21.54 11.72 -18.46
N THR A 128 -21.55 12.94 -19.00
CA THR A 128 -21.92 13.25 -20.39
C THR A 128 -20.95 14.26 -20.99
N GLY A 129 -19.97 13.75 -21.73
CA GLY A 129 -18.94 14.58 -22.35
C GLY A 129 -17.61 13.86 -22.44
N ASP A 130 -16.60 14.59 -22.89
CA ASP A 130 -15.20 14.16 -22.81
C ASP A 130 -14.68 14.20 -21.34
N PRO A 131 -13.95 13.17 -20.88
CA PRO A 131 -13.46 13.09 -19.49
C PRO A 131 -12.22 13.94 -19.19
N ILE A 132 -11.43 14.35 -20.19
CA ILE A 132 -10.28 15.27 -20.06
C ILE A 132 -10.81 16.70 -19.86
N SER A 133 -11.93 17.02 -20.52
CA SER A 133 -12.63 18.30 -20.37
C SER A 133 -13.19 18.51 -18.95
N GLY A 134 -12.34 19.08 -18.09
CA GLY A 134 -12.59 19.26 -16.65
C GLY A 134 -11.39 18.96 -15.74
N ALA A 135 -10.26 18.51 -16.29
CA ALA A 135 -9.00 18.33 -15.57
C ALA A 135 -8.31 19.66 -15.22
N TYR A 136 -8.35 20.62 -16.15
CA TYR A 136 -7.69 21.92 -16.04
C TYR A 136 -8.63 22.96 -15.42
N THR A 137 -8.40 23.30 -14.15
CA THR A 137 -9.34 24.11 -13.35
C THR A 137 -8.66 25.29 -12.66
N VAL A 138 -9.43 26.34 -12.39
CA VAL A 138 -8.92 27.61 -11.87
C VAL A 138 -9.77 28.10 -10.69
N LEU A 139 -9.12 28.46 -9.58
CA LEU A 139 -9.75 29.01 -8.38
C LEU A 139 -9.32 30.47 -8.20
N ASP A 140 -10.30 31.39 -8.19
CA ASP A 140 -10.01 32.82 -8.19
C ASP A 140 -9.80 33.42 -6.78
N LYS A 141 -9.38 34.69 -6.75
CA LYS A 141 -9.13 35.46 -5.52
C LYS A 141 -10.33 35.60 -4.57
N ASP A 142 -11.54 35.32 -5.06
CA ASP A 142 -12.81 35.38 -4.34
C ASP A 142 -13.36 33.97 -4.03
N ASN A 143 -12.53 32.92 -4.18
CA ASN A 143 -12.84 31.50 -4.00
C ASN A 143 -13.95 30.95 -4.91
N LYS A 144 -14.10 31.49 -6.12
CA LYS A 144 -14.92 30.87 -7.18
C LYS A 144 -14.11 29.85 -7.95
N PHE A 145 -14.64 28.63 -8.04
CA PHE A 145 -14.00 27.50 -8.73
C PHE A 145 -14.56 27.37 -10.15
N TYR A 146 -13.73 27.69 -11.13
CA TYR A 146 -14.04 27.60 -12.56
C TYR A 146 -13.59 26.25 -13.10
N VAL A 147 -14.52 25.51 -13.70
CA VAL A 147 -14.32 24.15 -14.21
C VAL A 147 -14.84 24.07 -15.64
N PRO A 148 -14.00 23.73 -16.64
CA PRO A 148 -14.48 23.47 -17.99
C PRO A 148 -15.20 22.12 -18.07
N GLY A 149 -15.98 21.91 -19.11
CA GLY A 149 -16.58 20.62 -19.43
C GLY A 149 -17.37 20.71 -20.73
N ASN A 150 -16.95 19.95 -21.75
CA ASN A 150 -17.39 20.15 -23.12
C ASN A 150 -17.18 21.63 -23.53
N THR A 151 -18.19 22.28 -24.12
CA THR A 151 -18.17 23.67 -24.57
C THR A 151 -18.60 24.69 -23.51
N VAL A 152 -18.63 24.31 -22.22
CA VAL A 152 -19.04 25.19 -21.11
C VAL A 152 -17.97 25.37 -20.04
N ILE A 153 -17.97 26.54 -19.39
CA ILE A 153 -17.23 26.80 -18.14
C ILE A 153 -18.25 27.01 -17.03
N THR A 154 -18.24 26.15 -16.02
CA THR A 154 -19.15 26.20 -14.88
C THR A 154 -18.45 26.77 -13.66
N VAL A 155 -19.15 27.65 -12.91
CA VAL A 155 -18.61 28.31 -11.71
C VAL A 155 -19.26 27.76 -10.45
N PHE A 156 -18.47 27.10 -9.62
CA PHE A 156 -18.88 26.61 -8.32
C PHE A 156 -18.38 27.53 -7.19
N GLN A 157 -19.16 27.64 -6.12
CA GLN A 157 -18.82 28.40 -4.91
C GLN A 157 -19.55 27.82 -3.69
N ASP A 158 -19.27 28.35 -2.51
CA ASP A 158 -19.98 27.99 -1.27
C ASP A 158 -21.47 28.38 -1.31
N ALA A 159 -22.34 27.50 -0.81
CA ALA A 159 -23.77 27.80 -0.61
C ALA A 159 -23.99 28.93 0.39
N VAL A 160 -23.09 29.06 1.37
CA VAL A 160 -23.01 30.19 2.30
C VAL A 160 -21.62 30.82 2.13
N ALA A 161 -21.56 32.01 1.53
CA ALA A 161 -20.31 32.64 1.13
C ALA A 161 -19.34 32.81 2.31
N GLY A 162 -18.15 32.20 2.21
CA GLY A 162 -17.14 32.18 3.27
C GLY A 162 -17.33 31.11 4.34
N ASP A 163 -18.26 30.16 4.15
CA ASP A 163 -18.37 28.93 4.95
C ASP A 163 -17.91 27.72 4.11
N PRO A 164 -16.70 27.20 4.34
CA PRO A 164 -16.15 26.08 3.58
C PRO A 164 -16.89 24.77 3.87
N THR A 165 -17.64 24.69 4.98
CA THR A 165 -18.43 23.50 5.37
C THR A 165 -19.84 23.49 4.79
N SER A 166 -20.27 24.58 4.16
CA SER A 166 -21.56 24.64 3.45
C SER A 166 -21.55 23.84 2.14
N ASP A 167 -22.73 23.49 1.61
CA ASP A 167 -22.86 22.78 0.33
C ASP A 167 -22.16 23.50 -0.84
N ILE A 168 -21.91 22.78 -1.94
CA ILE A 168 -21.39 23.36 -3.19
C ILE A 168 -22.56 23.81 -4.06
N VAL A 169 -22.56 25.07 -4.53
CA VAL A 169 -23.56 25.58 -5.49
C VAL A 169 -22.92 26.01 -6.79
N GLN A 170 -23.58 25.66 -7.90
CA GLN A 170 -23.34 26.23 -9.21
C GLN A 170 -23.93 27.65 -9.24
N SER A 171 -23.11 28.63 -9.58
CA SER A 171 -23.43 30.07 -9.50
C SER A 171 -23.54 30.76 -10.86
N ALA A 172 -22.79 30.29 -11.85
CA ALA A 172 -22.82 30.76 -13.24
C ALA A 172 -22.38 29.66 -14.21
N VAL A 173 -22.72 29.82 -15.48
CA VAL A 173 -22.25 29.00 -16.61
C VAL A 173 -21.97 29.94 -17.78
N PHE A 174 -20.81 29.76 -18.42
CA PHE A 174 -20.52 30.27 -19.75
C PHE A 174 -20.66 29.14 -20.75
N THR A 175 -21.13 29.45 -21.97
CA THR A 175 -21.21 28.51 -23.08
C THR A 175 -20.57 29.17 -24.29
N ILE A 176 -19.65 28.48 -24.96
CA ILE A 176 -19.09 28.92 -26.23
C ILE A 176 -20.25 29.04 -27.23
N PRO A 177 -20.48 30.19 -27.89
CA PRO A 177 -21.55 30.31 -28.86
C PRO A 177 -21.30 29.42 -30.08
N ASP A 178 -22.31 28.64 -30.48
CA ASP A 178 -22.26 27.65 -31.57
C ASP A 178 -21.66 28.18 -32.89
N THR A 179 -21.68 29.50 -33.11
CA THR A 179 -21.08 30.18 -34.27
C THR A 179 -19.56 30.16 -34.30
N TYR A 180 -18.89 29.77 -33.22
CA TYR A 180 -17.44 29.61 -33.13
C TYR A 180 -16.99 28.15 -33.08
N LEU A 181 -17.92 27.22 -32.84
CA LEU A 181 -17.63 25.79 -32.81
C LEU A 181 -17.55 25.24 -34.24
N VAL A 182 -16.65 24.29 -34.45
CA VAL A 182 -16.30 23.72 -35.76
C VAL A 182 -16.57 22.21 -35.85
N SER A 183 -16.81 21.53 -34.72
CA SER A 183 -17.27 20.13 -34.68
C SER A 183 -18.23 19.85 -33.51
N ASP A 184 -19.02 18.78 -33.61
CA ASP A 184 -19.99 18.34 -32.58
C ASP A 184 -19.31 17.70 -31.33
N ASP A 185 -18.05 17.29 -31.46
CA ASP A 185 -17.17 16.71 -30.41
C ASP A 185 -16.14 17.71 -29.86
N GLU A 186 -16.19 18.98 -30.30
CA GLU A 186 -15.33 20.04 -29.80
C GLU A 186 -15.57 20.32 -28.30
N HIS A 187 -14.50 20.39 -27.53
CA HIS A 187 -14.55 20.61 -26.09
C HIS A 187 -13.39 21.48 -25.61
N ILE A 188 -13.57 22.17 -24.48
CA ILE A 188 -12.49 22.92 -23.81
C ILE A 188 -11.51 21.93 -23.20
N VAL A 189 -10.23 22.09 -23.55
CA VAL A 189 -9.12 21.30 -23.02
C VAL A 189 -8.41 22.12 -21.95
N GLY A 190 -7.57 23.08 -22.34
CA GLY A 190 -6.81 23.94 -21.42
C GLY A 190 -7.59 25.14 -20.88
N MET A 191 -7.31 25.53 -19.63
CA MET A 191 -7.79 26.80 -19.05
C MET A 191 -6.75 27.42 -18.09
N ASN A 192 -6.64 28.75 -18.13
CA ASN A 192 -5.67 29.57 -17.40
C ASN A 192 -6.30 30.95 -17.06
N MET A 193 -5.59 31.85 -16.36
CA MET A 193 -6.07 33.19 -16.01
C MET A 193 -5.05 34.29 -16.34
N THR A 194 -5.51 35.31 -17.08
CA THR A 194 -4.72 36.50 -17.42
C THR A 194 -4.47 37.39 -16.21
N TYR A 195 -3.44 38.23 -16.27
CA TYR A 195 -3.02 39.09 -15.15
C TYR A 195 -3.94 40.32 -14.92
N ASP A 196 -4.89 40.58 -15.82
CA ASP A 196 -6.00 41.52 -15.66
C ASP A 196 -7.33 40.83 -15.23
N GLY A 197 -7.34 39.50 -15.09
CA GLY A 197 -8.43 38.75 -14.46
C GLY A 197 -9.50 38.20 -15.39
N TYR A 198 -9.17 37.94 -16.66
CA TYR A 198 -9.98 37.15 -17.59
C TYR A 198 -9.50 35.68 -17.55
N LEU A 199 -10.41 34.76 -17.85
CA LEU A 199 -10.10 33.35 -18.09
C LEU A 199 -9.67 33.19 -19.54
N ALA A 200 -8.52 32.57 -19.78
CA ALA A 200 -8.10 32.13 -21.10
C ALA A 200 -8.32 30.63 -21.23
N PHE A 201 -8.76 30.14 -22.39
CA PHE A 201 -8.91 28.70 -22.65
C PHE A 201 -8.65 28.35 -24.12
N ALA A 202 -8.40 27.07 -24.39
CA ALA A 202 -8.33 26.51 -25.74
C ALA A 202 -9.23 25.28 -25.88
N THR A 203 -9.86 25.09 -27.04
CA THR A 203 -10.62 23.87 -27.39
C THR A 203 -9.77 22.86 -28.15
N SER A 204 -10.25 21.62 -28.21
CA SER A 204 -9.64 20.51 -28.95
C SER A 204 -9.39 20.82 -30.43
N HIS A 205 -10.16 21.71 -31.07
CA HIS A 205 -9.97 22.15 -32.47
C HIS A 205 -9.37 23.57 -32.60
N GLY A 206 -8.59 24.02 -31.61
CA GLY A 206 -7.81 25.25 -31.71
C GLY A 206 -8.62 26.54 -31.68
N LEU A 207 -9.83 26.55 -31.11
CA LEU A 207 -10.51 27.81 -30.75
C LEU A 207 -9.96 28.31 -29.40
N VAL A 208 -9.34 29.49 -29.41
CA VAL A 208 -8.84 30.15 -28.21
C VAL A 208 -9.83 31.23 -27.77
N GLY A 209 -10.29 31.15 -26.52
CA GLY A 209 -11.23 32.08 -25.92
C GLY A 209 -10.62 32.85 -24.76
N VAL A 210 -10.99 34.13 -24.62
CA VAL A 210 -10.72 34.95 -23.42
C VAL A 210 -12.02 35.55 -22.91
N VAL A 211 -12.37 35.28 -21.65
CA VAL A 211 -13.69 35.55 -21.08
C VAL A 211 -13.59 36.16 -19.68
N SER A 212 -14.34 37.23 -19.46
CA SER A 212 -14.47 37.92 -18.16
C SER A 212 -14.92 36.97 -17.03
N ARG A 213 -14.42 37.18 -15.80
CA ARG A 213 -14.79 36.37 -14.61
C ARG A 213 -16.28 36.41 -14.22
N ASP A 214 -17.07 37.33 -14.76
CA ASP A 214 -18.53 37.39 -14.59
C ASP A 214 -19.33 37.02 -15.87
N PHE A 215 -18.63 36.59 -16.92
CA PHE A 215 -19.16 36.14 -18.20
C PHE A 215 -19.95 37.21 -18.99
N THR A 216 -19.70 38.49 -18.74
CA THR A 216 -20.34 39.61 -19.47
C THR A 216 -19.65 39.97 -20.78
N GLU A 217 -18.33 39.75 -20.87
CA GLU A 217 -17.48 39.96 -22.04
C GLU A 217 -16.75 38.65 -22.42
N SER A 218 -16.68 38.36 -23.73
CA SER A 218 -15.98 37.22 -24.31
C SER A 218 -15.36 37.56 -25.68
N TYR A 219 -14.19 36.99 -25.95
CA TYR A 219 -13.38 37.21 -27.14
C TYR A 219 -12.86 35.86 -27.66
N PHE A 220 -12.74 35.71 -28.97
CA PHE A 220 -12.41 34.45 -29.64
C PHE A 220 -11.46 34.67 -30.82
N VAL A 221 -10.54 33.73 -31.01
CA VAL A 221 -9.76 33.54 -32.25
C VAL A 221 -9.65 32.04 -32.52
N SER A 222 -9.71 31.61 -33.78
CA SER A 222 -9.36 30.23 -34.15
C SER A 222 -7.94 30.22 -34.72
N LEU A 223 -7.15 29.23 -34.32
CA LEU A 223 -5.79 28.99 -34.82
C LEU A 223 -5.79 28.34 -36.21
N ARG A 224 -6.91 27.73 -36.61
CA ARG A 224 -7.04 26.95 -37.85
C ARG A 224 -6.91 27.81 -39.11
N ALA A 225 -6.08 27.37 -40.05
CA ALA A 225 -6.15 27.81 -41.44
C ALA A 225 -7.41 27.27 -42.15
N ASP A 226 -7.83 27.91 -43.25
CA ASP A 226 -9.01 27.54 -44.06
C ASP A 226 -8.93 26.11 -44.63
N GLY A 227 -9.34 25.11 -43.85
CA GLY A 227 -9.54 23.72 -44.27
C GLY A 227 -8.70 22.67 -43.53
N ASP A 228 -7.68 23.08 -42.78
CA ASP A 228 -6.88 22.19 -41.92
C ASP A 228 -7.48 22.11 -40.50
N ASP A 229 -7.10 21.10 -39.72
CA ASP A 229 -7.60 20.86 -38.36
C ASP A 229 -6.43 20.77 -37.38
N GLU A 230 -6.40 21.67 -36.40
CA GLU A 230 -5.31 21.80 -35.43
C GLU A 230 -5.77 21.31 -34.05
N GLU A 231 -5.28 20.14 -33.66
CA GLU A 231 -5.61 19.45 -32.41
C GLU A 231 -4.89 20.12 -31.23
N VAL A 232 -5.61 20.50 -30.17
CA VAL A 232 -5.01 20.88 -28.88
C VAL A 232 -5.26 19.75 -27.88
N SER A 233 -4.22 18.97 -27.56
CA SER A 233 -4.34 17.82 -26.63
C SER A 233 -4.00 18.14 -25.16
N ASN A 234 -3.55 19.37 -24.86
CA ASN A 234 -3.09 19.72 -23.52
C ASN A 234 -3.36 21.20 -23.15
N SER A 235 -2.94 21.64 -21.96
CA SER A 235 -3.29 22.97 -21.44
C SER A 235 -2.51 24.13 -22.08
N ILE A 236 -2.76 25.36 -21.62
CA ILE A 236 -2.15 26.60 -22.13
C ILE A 236 -1.41 27.34 -21.01
N SER A 237 -0.40 28.14 -21.35
CA SER A 237 0.27 29.05 -20.41
C SER A 237 0.09 30.52 -20.77
N VAL A 238 0.20 31.41 -19.77
CA VAL A 238 -0.12 32.84 -19.87
C VAL A 238 0.88 33.67 -19.06
N ASP A 239 1.29 34.82 -19.58
CA ASP A 239 2.27 35.70 -18.93
C ASP A 239 1.76 37.10 -18.52
N GLU A 240 2.59 37.80 -17.74
CA GLU A 240 2.30 39.12 -17.18
C GLU A 240 2.18 40.23 -18.21
N ASP A 241 2.76 40.03 -19.39
CA ASP A 241 2.71 40.94 -20.54
C ASP A 241 1.49 40.64 -21.44
N GLY A 242 0.61 39.71 -21.04
CA GLY A 242 -0.59 39.30 -21.77
C GLY A 242 -0.34 38.28 -22.89
N GLY A 243 0.83 37.64 -22.96
CA GLY A 243 1.07 36.51 -23.86
C GLY A 243 0.22 35.30 -23.47
N ILE A 244 -0.36 34.61 -24.45
CA ILE A 244 -1.08 33.34 -24.31
C ILE A 244 -0.42 32.33 -25.26
N TYR A 245 0.00 31.18 -24.73
CA TYR A 245 0.83 30.22 -25.44
C TYR A 245 0.09 28.88 -25.57
N VAL A 246 -0.13 28.46 -26.81
CA VAL A 246 -0.95 27.29 -27.19
C VAL A 246 -0.16 26.41 -28.15
N VAL A 247 -0.03 25.12 -27.84
CA VAL A 247 0.60 24.15 -28.74
C VAL A 247 -0.47 23.28 -29.38
N THR A 248 -0.39 23.12 -30.70
CA THR A 248 -1.32 22.30 -31.50
C THR A 248 -0.59 21.12 -32.14
N SER A 249 -1.31 20.22 -32.81
CA SER A 249 -0.71 19.16 -33.66
C SER A 249 0.14 19.64 -34.84
N HIS A 250 0.19 20.96 -35.09
CA HIS A 250 0.98 21.55 -36.18
C HIS A 250 2.02 22.58 -35.72
N PHE A 251 1.70 23.44 -34.74
CA PHE A 251 2.53 24.60 -34.40
C PHE A 251 2.57 24.93 -32.91
N MET A 252 3.59 25.69 -32.51
CA MET A 252 3.62 26.46 -31.27
C MET A 252 3.13 27.88 -31.59
N HIS A 253 1.99 28.28 -31.04
CA HIS A 253 1.38 29.60 -31.23
C HIS A 253 1.62 30.50 -30.01
N GLY A 254 2.11 31.72 -30.26
CA GLY A 254 2.17 32.83 -29.32
C GLY A 254 1.14 33.89 -29.70
N LEU A 255 0.13 34.04 -28.86
CA LEU A 255 -0.94 35.02 -29.02
C LEU A 255 -0.80 36.17 -28.01
N LYS A 256 -1.40 37.32 -28.31
CA LYS A 256 -1.39 38.49 -27.43
C LYS A 256 -2.80 38.92 -27.01
N TRP A 257 -3.10 38.79 -25.72
CA TRP A 257 -4.24 39.46 -25.10
C TRP A 257 -3.94 40.94 -24.92
N THR A 258 -4.87 41.80 -25.34
CA THR A 258 -4.70 43.27 -25.34
C THR A 258 -5.53 44.00 -24.29
N GLY A 259 -6.31 43.28 -23.48
CA GLY A 259 -7.35 43.85 -22.61
C GLY A 259 -8.67 44.16 -23.34
N PHE A 260 -8.74 43.96 -24.66
CA PHE A 260 -9.95 44.21 -25.47
C PHE A 260 -10.05 43.34 -26.73
N GLY A 261 -9.25 42.27 -26.83
CA GLY A 261 -9.14 41.41 -28.00
C GLY A 261 -7.86 40.57 -28.00
N ILE A 262 -7.89 39.47 -28.75
CA ILE A 262 -6.76 38.54 -28.93
C ILE A 262 -6.13 38.86 -30.30
N LEU A 263 -4.80 38.91 -30.36
CA LEU A 263 -4.04 39.00 -31.60
C LEU A 263 -3.18 37.73 -31.76
N ASP A 264 -2.94 37.33 -33.01
CA ASP A 264 -1.82 36.49 -33.36
C ASP A 264 -0.53 37.33 -33.32
N GLU A 265 0.50 36.87 -32.61
CA GLU A 265 1.79 37.56 -32.44
C GLU A 265 2.93 36.79 -33.12
N TRP A 266 2.94 35.45 -33.02
CA TRP A 266 3.83 34.57 -33.77
C TRP A 266 3.34 33.11 -33.80
N THR A 267 3.67 32.40 -34.87
CA THR A 267 3.57 30.94 -34.99
C THR A 267 4.96 30.38 -35.26
N ALA A 268 5.29 29.21 -34.72
CA ALA A 268 6.56 28.51 -34.97
C ALA A 268 6.34 27.01 -35.28
N THR A 269 7.07 26.50 -36.28
CA THR A 269 7.09 25.05 -36.59
C THR A 269 7.97 24.28 -35.63
N TYR A 270 7.60 23.03 -35.34
CA TYR A 270 8.38 22.08 -34.55
C TYR A 270 8.15 20.65 -35.06
N GLU A 271 8.93 19.67 -34.60
CA GLU A 271 8.76 18.27 -35.01
C GLU A 271 7.52 17.66 -34.33
N THR A 272 6.53 17.25 -35.11
CA THR A 272 5.25 16.72 -34.63
C THR A 272 5.23 15.18 -34.63
N GLY A 273 4.23 14.61 -33.96
CA GLY A 273 4.12 13.16 -33.78
C GLY A 273 3.46 12.40 -34.93
N PRO A 274 3.45 11.06 -34.86
CA PRO A 274 2.75 10.21 -35.81
C PRO A 274 1.23 10.41 -35.72
N ALA A 275 0.54 10.18 -36.84
CA ALA A 275 -0.92 10.33 -36.97
C ALA A 275 -1.77 9.34 -36.12
N VAL A 276 -1.12 8.49 -35.33
CA VAL A 276 -1.71 7.71 -34.23
C VAL A 276 -0.74 7.86 -33.05
N PRO A 277 -1.14 8.48 -31.92
CA PRO A 277 -0.26 8.63 -30.77
C PRO A 277 0.20 7.27 -30.21
N PRO A 278 1.48 7.13 -29.79
CA PRO A 278 1.94 5.94 -29.08
C PRO A 278 1.35 5.89 -27.64
N PRO A 279 1.36 4.72 -26.98
CA PRO A 279 0.92 4.60 -25.59
C PRO A 279 1.62 5.60 -24.67
N GLY A 280 0.87 6.19 -23.74
CA GLY A 280 1.38 7.24 -22.85
C GLY A 280 1.33 8.66 -23.39
N ARG A 281 0.79 8.86 -24.61
CA ARG A 281 0.52 10.17 -25.22
C ARG A 281 -0.96 10.42 -25.49
N LEU A 282 -1.40 11.67 -25.32
CA LEU A 282 -2.80 12.10 -25.40
C LEU A 282 -3.17 12.67 -26.78
N GLY A 283 -2.20 13.06 -27.61
CA GLY A 283 -2.47 13.61 -28.95
C GLY A 283 -1.26 13.64 -29.88
N THR A 284 -1.47 14.11 -31.11
CA THR A 284 -0.49 13.98 -32.20
C THR A 284 0.61 15.06 -32.23
N GLY A 285 0.45 16.16 -31.48
CA GLY A 285 1.41 17.26 -31.40
C GLY A 285 2.57 17.04 -30.42
N SER A 286 2.83 18.06 -29.60
CA SER A 286 3.83 18.07 -28.52
C SER A 286 3.52 17.07 -27.42
N GLY A 287 2.24 16.90 -27.09
CA GLY A 287 1.82 16.10 -25.95
C GLY A 287 2.11 16.72 -24.59
N THR A 288 2.93 17.77 -24.47
CA THR A 288 3.18 18.46 -23.18
C THR A 288 2.39 19.76 -23.08
N THR A 289 1.99 20.16 -21.87
CA THR A 289 1.52 21.53 -21.61
C THR A 289 2.71 22.51 -21.68
N PRO A 290 2.65 23.57 -22.51
CA PRO A 290 3.75 24.51 -22.71
C PRO A 290 4.03 25.29 -21.42
N SER A 291 5.26 25.20 -20.93
CA SER A 291 5.68 25.79 -19.65
C SER A 291 6.63 26.96 -19.89
N LEU A 292 6.50 28.05 -19.13
CA LEU A 292 7.25 29.27 -19.36
C LEU A 292 8.51 29.34 -18.49
N MET A 293 9.65 29.64 -19.12
CA MET A 293 10.97 29.72 -18.49
C MET A 293 11.50 31.16 -18.51
N GLY A 294 12.30 31.50 -17.48
CA GLY A 294 12.88 32.83 -17.30
C GLY A 294 11.92 33.85 -16.70
N SER A 295 12.30 34.44 -15.57
CA SER A 295 11.59 35.52 -14.88
C SER A 295 12.34 36.86 -15.00
N GLY A 296 11.63 37.98 -14.89
CA GLY A 296 12.23 39.32 -14.82
C GLY A 296 13.11 39.68 -16.03
N SER A 297 14.43 39.75 -15.83
CA SER A 297 15.42 40.09 -16.85
C SER A 297 16.23 38.89 -17.36
N MET A 298 15.73 37.67 -17.16
CA MET A 298 16.28 36.45 -17.77
C MET A 298 15.87 36.34 -19.23
N ASP A 299 16.57 35.51 -20.00
CA ASP A 299 16.10 35.03 -21.30
C ASP A 299 14.73 34.34 -21.09
N LYS A 300 13.70 34.80 -21.80
CA LYS A 300 12.32 34.34 -21.65
C LYS A 300 12.01 33.28 -22.73
N PHE A 301 11.56 32.08 -22.32
CA PHE A 301 11.21 30.98 -23.25
C PHE A 301 9.83 30.39 -22.98
N VAL A 302 9.27 29.73 -24.01
CA VAL A 302 8.21 28.72 -23.91
C VAL A 302 8.88 27.35 -24.11
N VAL A 303 8.51 26.35 -23.32
CA VAL A 303 9.20 25.06 -23.24
C VAL A 303 8.21 23.90 -23.38
N ILE A 304 8.55 22.94 -24.24
CA ILE A 304 7.77 21.71 -24.50
C ILE A 304 8.70 20.49 -24.62
N GLY A 305 8.12 19.29 -24.55
CA GLY A 305 8.61 18.16 -25.35
C GLY A 305 8.03 18.28 -26.77
N ASP A 306 8.84 18.08 -27.81
CA ASP A 306 8.34 17.98 -29.19
C ASP A 306 7.76 16.60 -29.48
N GLY A 307 6.97 16.47 -30.56
CA GLY A 307 6.29 15.23 -30.89
C GLY A 307 7.18 14.17 -31.55
N ASN A 308 8.47 14.46 -31.77
CA ASN A 308 9.34 13.71 -32.66
C ASN A 308 9.40 12.20 -32.32
N ALA A 309 9.23 11.36 -33.34
CA ALA A 309 9.19 9.91 -33.19
C ALA A 309 10.31 9.24 -34.01
N PRO A 310 11.05 8.26 -33.44
CA PRO A 310 10.79 7.60 -32.16
C PRO A 310 11.30 8.32 -30.91
N LEU A 311 12.14 9.37 -31.05
CA LEU A 311 12.86 10.00 -29.94
C LEU A 311 12.49 11.49 -29.81
N MET A 312 11.75 11.85 -28.76
CA MET A 312 11.31 13.23 -28.49
C MET A 312 12.47 14.13 -28.04
N ASN A 313 12.39 15.42 -28.33
CA ASN A 313 13.33 16.45 -27.88
C ASN A 313 12.68 17.40 -26.87
N LEU A 314 13.47 17.95 -25.95
CA LEU A 314 13.12 19.17 -25.25
C LEU A 314 13.34 20.37 -26.19
N VAL A 315 12.30 21.19 -26.40
CA VAL A 315 12.35 22.37 -27.28
C VAL A 315 12.08 23.65 -26.49
N LEU A 316 12.95 24.63 -26.69
CA LEU A 316 12.80 26.00 -26.20
C LEU A 316 12.48 26.93 -27.37
N PHE A 317 11.39 27.69 -27.28
CA PHE A 317 11.09 28.80 -28.16
C PHE A 317 11.39 30.12 -27.44
N TRP A 318 12.00 31.09 -28.11
CA TRP A 318 12.02 32.47 -27.62
C TRP A 318 10.57 32.94 -27.37
N ARG A 319 10.26 33.42 -26.16
CA ARG A 319 8.89 33.85 -25.79
C ARG A 319 8.56 35.25 -26.30
N ASN A 320 9.54 36.14 -26.27
CA ASN A 320 9.41 37.57 -26.57
C ASN A 320 10.05 37.90 -27.94
N GLU A 321 10.68 39.06 -28.11
CA GLU A 321 11.50 39.34 -29.29
C GLU A 321 12.69 38.37 -29.37
N ILE A 322 12.94 37.81 -30.55
CA ILE A 322 14.14 36.99 -30.81
C ILE A 322 15.36 37.92 -30.79
N PRO A 323 16.48 37.55 -30.13
CA PRO A 323 17.68 38.38 -30.12
C PRO A 323 18.15 38.73 -31.54
N ALA A 324 18.49 40.00 -31.79
CA ALA A 324 18.83 40.49 -33.13
C ALA A 324 20.17 39.94 -33.70
N ASP A 325 20.89 39.15 -32.90
CA ASP A 325 22.10 38.40 -33.24
C ASP A 325 21.89 36.88 -33.18
N TRP A 326 20.64 36.40 -33.14
CA TRP A 326 20.28 34.98 -33.21
C TRP A 326 20.21 34.49 -34.67
N GLU A 327 20.69 33.28 -34.92
CA GLU A 327 20.54 32.54 -36.16
C GLU A 327 19.88 31.17 -35.84
N PRO A 328 19.18 30.51 -36.79
CA PRO A 328 18.52 29.23 -36.50
C PRO A 328 19.53 28.15 -36.14
N ILE A 329 19.24 27.34 -35.11
CA ILE A 329 20.18 26.35 -34.56
C ILE A 329 20.63 25.29 -35.58
N ALA A 330 19.81 25.00 -36.60
CA ALA A 330 20.16 24.19 -37.75
C ALA A 330 19.36 24.62 -39.00
N PRO A 331 19.85 24.33 -40.23
CA PRO A 331 19.13 24.67 -41.46
C PRO A 331 17.77 23.95 -41.55
N GLY A 332 16.69 24.72 -41.62
CA GLY A 332 15.31 24.20 -41.70
C GLY A 332 14.55 24.25 -40.37
N VAL A 333 15.24 24.39 -39.25
CA VAL A 333 14.63 24.64 -37.93
C VAL A 333 14.13 26.09 -37.87
N ASP A 334 13.03 26.33 -37.14
CA ASP A 334 12.45 27.65 -36.96
C ASP A 334 13.43 28.62 -36.25
N ILE A 335 13.49 29.88 -36.71
CA ILE A 335 14.31 30.94 -36.09
C ILE A 335 13.91 31.22 -34.63
N ARG A 336 12.67 30.93 -34.26
CA ARG A 336 12.17 31.10 -32.90
C ARG A 336 12.62 29.99 -31.95
N ILE A 337 13.09 28.85 -32.45
CA ILE A 337 13.67 27.79 -31.60
C ILE A 337 15.06 28.23 -31.12
N ALA A 338 15.20 28.32 -29.80
CA ALA A 338 16.43 28.63 -29.09
C ALA A 338 17.27 27.37 -28.80
N ALA A 339 16.60 26.23 -28.59
CA ALA A 339 17.24 24.93 -28.45
C ALA A 339 16.28 23.79 -28.80
N GLN A 340 16.82 22.70 -29.32
CA GLN A 340 16.16 21.41 -29.53
C GLN A 340 17.18 20.34 -29.13
N VAL A 341 16.89 19.56 -28.08
CA VAL A 341 17.85 18.62 -27.46
C VAL A 341 17.14 17.28 -27.22
N PRO A 342 17.67 16.13 -27.68
CA PRO A 342 17.00 14.83 -27.51
C PRO A 342 16.86 14.47 -26.03
N ILE A 343 15.73 13.87 -25.68
CA ILE A 343 15.45 13.33 -24.34
C ILE A 343 15.85 11.86 -24.33
N LEU A 344 16.86 11.55 -23.53
CA LEU A 344 17.56 10.26 -23.50
C LEU A 344 17.37 9.51 -22.19
N PHE A 345 16.96 10.20 -21.12
CA PHE A 345 16.78 9.66 -19.78
C PHE A 345 18.04 8.98 -19.19
N GLY A 346 19.22 9.32 -19.71
CA GLY A 346 20.52 8.82 -19.26
C GLY A 346 21.09 7.66 -20.09
N ASP A 347 20.34 7.12 -21.04
CA ASP A 347 20.81 6.09 -21.97
C ASP A 347 21.21 6.73 -23.32
N PRO A 348 22.51 6.74 -23.68
CA PRO A 348 22.98 7.36 -24.93
C PRO A 348 22.64 6.57 -26.19
N ASP A 349 22.24 5.30 -26.07
CA ASP A 349 21.86 4.43 -27.18
C ASP A 349 20.31 4.28 -27.30
N ARG A 350 19.54 5.08 -26.54
CA ARG A 350 18.07 4.99 -26.45
C ARG A 350 17.38 5.26 -27.78
N GLU A 351 16.58 4.28 -28.25
CA GLU A 351 15.87 4.37 -29.54
C GLU A 351 14.50 5.08 -29.45
N THR A 352 13.79 4.96 -28.31
CA THR A 352 12.46 5.57 -28.08
C THR A 352 12.45 6.48 -26.86
N SER A 353 11.76 7.62 -26.90
CA SER A 353 11.45 8.39 -25.69
C SER A 353 10.09 9.06 -25.74
N ILE A 354 9.40 9.09 -24.60
CA ILE A 354 8.04 9.64 -24.45
C ILE A 354 7.99 10.49 -23.17
N THR A 355 7.37 11.69 -23.25
CA THR A 355 7.06 12.58 -22.13
C THR A 355 5.75 13.33 -22.43
N GLU A 356 4.83 13.47 -21.48
CA GLU A 356 3.48 14.05 -21.73
C GLU A 356 3.05 15.07 -20.66
N GLN A 357 3.80 15.17 -19.56
CA GLN A 357 3.54 16.11 -18.48
C GLN A 357 3.94 17.54 -18.88
N SER A 358 3.42 18.56 -18.17
CA SER A 358 4.00 19.91 -18.22
C SER A 358 5.48 19.86 -17.86
N VAL A 359 6.34 20.50 -18.65
CA VAL A 359 7.77 20.56 -18.37
C VAL A 359 8.02 21.27 -17.04
N LEU A 360 8.69 20.59 -16.09
CA LEU A 360 8.94 21.11 -14.77
C LEU A 360 10.08 22.14 -14.82
N VAL A 361 9.77 23.42 -14.63
CA VAL A 361 10.70 24.54 -14.86
C VAL A 361 11.03 25.29 -13.58
N ARG A 362 12.32 25.62 -13.40
CA ARG A 362 12.77 26.65 -12.45
C ARG A 362 14.00 27.39 -12.97
N GLY A 363 13.91 28.72 -13.04
CA GLY A 363 15.00 29.57 -13.51
C GLY A 363 15.32 29.31 -14.97
N TYR A 364 16.51 28.74 -15.24
CA TYR A 364 16.95 28.26 -16.56
C TYR A 364 16.97 26.73 -16.69
N SER A 365 16.48 25.99 -15.69
CA SER A 365 16.41 24.53 -15.74
C SER A 365 15.02 24.03 -16.06
N ALA A 366 14.95 23.00 -16.90
CA ALA A 366 13.75 22.22 -17.22
C ALA A 366 14.00 20.75 -16.85
N ALA A 367 12.96 20.05 -16.40
CA ALA A 367 12.99 18.61 -16.16
C ALA A 367 11.75 17.92 -16.73
N VAL A 368 11.95 16.68 -17.18
CA VAL A 368 10.94 15.80 -17.78
C VAL A 368 11.02 14.40 -17.17
N VAL A 369 9.93 13.66 -17.26
CA VAL A 369 9.82 12.26 -16.79
C VAL A 369 9.38 11.38 -17.94
N SER A 370 9.77 10.10 -17.88
CA SER A 370 9.39 9.12 -18.88
C SER A 370 7.91 8.76 -18.80
N ASN A 371 7.26 8.71 -19.95
CA ASN A 371 5.94 8.10 -20.18
C ASN A 371 6.03 6.89 -21.13
N ASP A 372 7.23 6.35 -21.33
CA ASP A 372 7.47 5.18 -22.18
C ASP A 372 7.02 3.90 -21.45
N TYR A 373 5.76 3.52 -21.64
CA TYR A 373 5.13 2.35 -20.98
C TYR A 373 5.37 1.02 -21.71
N GLY A 374 6.23 0.97 -22.74
CA GLY A 374 6.44 -0.22 -23.56
C GLY A 374 5.16 -0.75 -24.23
N ASP A 375 5.06 -2.08 -24.38
CA ASP A 375 3.94 -2.79 -25.00
C ASP A 375 2.69 -2.85 -24.08
N LEU A 376 2.18 -1.68 -23.67
CA LEU A 376 0.94 -1.57 -22.89
C LEU A 376 -0.24 -2.18 -23.68
N PRO A 377 -0.97 -3.18 -23.15
CA PRO A 377 -2.00 -3.90 -23.91
C PRO A 377 -3.20 -3.01 -24.23
N SER A 378 -3.31 -2.56 -25.48
CA SER A 378 -4.42 -1.73 -25.94
C SER A 378 -5.71 -2.55 -26.08
N ASN A 379 -6.81 -2.02 -25.55
CA ASN A 379 -8.15 -2.58 -25.76
C ASN A 379 -8.97 -1.63 -26.64
N PRO A 380 -9.02 -1.84 -27.97
CA PRO A 380 -9.70 -0.94 -28.90
C PRO A 380 -11.24 -0.97 -28.79
N ASP A 381 -11.83 -1.89 -28.02
CA ASP A 381 -13.28 -1.99 -27.84
C ASP A 381 -13.80 -1.11 -26.67
N LEU A 382 -12.92 -0.41 -25.93
CA LEU A 382 -13.29 0.48 -24.82
C LEU A 382 -13.16 1.97 -25.20
N PRO A 383 -14.24 2.78 -25.17
CA PRO A 383 -14.20 4.17 -25.60
C PRO A 383 -13.67 5.14 -24.52
N GLY A 384 -12.88 6.13 -24.96
CA GLY A 384 -12.35 7.22 -24.12
C GLY A 384 -11.45 6.74 -22.98
N PHE A 385 -11.50 7.44 -21.84
CA PHE A 385 -10.76 7.13 -20.60
C PHE A 385 -10.94 5.69 -20.07
N LEU A 386 -11.94 4.93 -20.55
CA LEU A 386 -12.07 3.50 -20.24
C LEU A 386 -11.04 2.64 -20.97
N GLY A 387 -10.59 3.04 -22.17
CA GLY A 387 -9.46 2.41 -22.87
C GLY A 387 -8.11 2.74 -22.22
N GLU A 388 -8.01 3.89 -21.56
CA GLU A 388 -6.84 4.31 -20.77
C GLU A 388 -6.70 3.58 -19.43
N LEU A 389 -7.67 2.77 -18.98
CA LEU A 389 -7.58 2.03 -17.71
C LEU A 389 -6.35 1.10 -17.61
N ASN A 390 -5.70 0.78 -18.73
CA ASN A 390 -4.41 0.09 -18.75
C ASN A 390 -3.28 0.92 -18.07
N VAL A 391 -3.43 2.25 -17.96
CA VAL A 391 -2.53 3.13 -17.20
C VAL A 391 -2.46 2.77 -15.71
N LEU A 392 -3.48 2.07 -15.18
CA LEU A 392 -3.49 1.56 -13.80
C LEU A 392 -2.45 0.45 -13.57
N LEU A 393 -1.86 -0.09 -14.64
CA LEU A 393 -0.82 -1.13 -14.61
C LEU A 393 0.60 -0.55 -14.67
N THR A 394 0.80 0.77 -14.78
CA THR A 394 2.13 1.38 -14.96
C THR A 394 2.98 1.42 -13.67
N ASN A 395 2.58 0.71 -12.62
CA ASN A 395 3.48 0.27 -11.56
C ASN A 395 4.20 -1.05 -11.91
N LEU A 396 3.56 -1.94 -12.68
CA LEU A 396 4.10 -3.26 -12.98
C LEU A 396 5.35 -3.14 -13.88
N ALA A 397 6.37 -3.96 -13.60
CA ALA A 397 7.68 -3.87 -14.26
C ALA A 397 7.66 -3.86 -15.82
N PRO A 398 6.73 -4.55 -16.53
CA PRO A 398 6.66 -4.46 -18.00
C PRO A 398 6.15 -3.12 -18.55
N TYR A 399 5.51 -2.29 -17.70
CA TYR A 399 4.76 -1.09 -18.10
C TYR A 399 5.17 0.18 -17.34
N ALA A 400 6.04 0.05 -16.34
CA ALA A 400 6.50 1.17 -15.55
C ALA A 400 7.53 1.98 -16.34
N PRO A 401 7.29 3.28 -16.61
CA PRO A 401 8.25 4.08 -17.36
C PRO A 401 9.42 4.45 -16.47
N TYR A 402 10.63 4.24 -16.97
CA TYR A 402 11.88 4.56 -16.27
C TYR A 402 12.60 5.72 -16.97
N GLY A 403 13.03 6.71 -16.17
CA GLY A 403 13.72 7.89 -16.64
C GLY A 403 13.22 9.21 -16.04
N VAL A 404 14.15 10.01 -15.51
CA VAL A 404 13.98 11.43 -15.21
C VAL A 404 15.20 12.17 -15.77
N GLU A 405 15.01 13.27 -16.51
CA GLU A 405 16.13 14.04 -17.08
C GLU A 405 15.95 15.54 -16.87
N LYS A 406 17.04 16.22 -16.54
CA LYS A 406 17.08 17.68 -16.31
C LYS A 406 18.09 18.36 -17.22
N PHE A 407 17.62 19.39 -17.91
CA PHE A 407 18.40 20.24 -18.79
C PHE A 407 18.56 21.65 -18.18
N THR A 408 19.63 22.36 -18.52
CA THR A 408 19.85 23.76 -18.11
C THR A 408 20.36 24.63 -19.25
N TRP A 409 19.76 25.82 -19.41
CA TRP A 409 20.21 26.85 -20.35
C TRP A 409 21.36 27.67 -19.76
N ASP A 410 22.47 27.77 -20.49
CA ASP A 410 23.53 28.73 -20.22
C ASP A 410 23.36 29.97 -21.11
N PRO A 411 23.00 31.16 -20.56
CA PRO A 411 22.85 32.39 -21.34
C PRO A 411 24.19 32.95 -21.84
N GLY A 412 25.33 32.48 -21.31
CA GLY A 412 26.67 32.89 -21.72
C GLY A 412 27.14 32.22 -23.02
N THR A 413 26.77 30.96 -23.24
CA THR A 413 26.99 30.23 -24.50
C THR A 413 25.76 30.19 -25.40
N ARG A 414 24.57 30.51 -24.86
CA ARG A 414 23.25 30.34 -25.49
C ARG A 414 23.00 28.89 -25.94
N GLN A 415 23.20 27.95 -25.02
CA GLN A 415 22.99 26.52 -25.26
C GLN A 415 22.20 25.88 -24.12
N MET A 416 21.32 24.93 -24.47
CA MET A 416 20.67 24.03 -23.53
C MET A 416 21.46 22.71 -23.47
N THR A 417 21.76 22.20 -22.29
CA THR A 417 22.45 20.91 -22.11
C THR A 417 21.79 20.05 -21.06
N SER A 418 21.74 18.73 -21.30
CA SER A 418 21.44 17.76 -20.24
C SER A 418 22.47 17.91 -19.12
N THR A 419 21.97 18.17 -17.91
CA THR A 419 22.76 18.51 -16.72
C THR A 419 22.90 17.30 -15.81
N TRP A 420 21.83 16.52 -15.68
CA TRP A 420 21.83 15.18 -15.13
C TRP A 420 20.65 14.39 -15.70
N ALA A 421 20.79 13.06 -15.70
CA ALA A 421 19.71 12.13 -15.95
C ALA A 421 19.79 10.98 -14.93
N ASN A 422 18.62 10.43 -14.57
CA ASN A 422 18.51 9.28 -13.68
C ASN A 422 17.61 8.23 -14.35
N PRO A 423 18.16 7.10 -14.85
CA PRO A 423 17.39 6.05 -15.49
C PRO A 423 16.65 5.15 -14.48
N ASP A 424 17.06 5.12 -13.22
CA ASP A 424 16.55 4.15 -12.23
C ASP A 424 15.22 4.60 -11.57
N ILE A 425 14.87 5.89 -11.69
CA ILE A 425 13.65 6.45 -11.10
C ILE A 425 12.49 6.34 -12.08
N SER A 426 11.35 5.86 -11.57
CA SER A 426 10.09 5.74 -12.29
C SER A 426 9.06 6.69 -11.68
N CYS A 427 8.48 7.57 -12.52
CA CYS A 427 7.45 8.55 -12.16
C CYS A 427 6.19 8.33 -13.03
N PRO A 428 5.41 7.24 -12.86
CA PRO A 428 4.39 6.87 -13.84
C PRO A 428 3.26 7.90 -13.90
N ASN A 429 3.08 8.49 -15.09
CA ASN A 429 2.00 9.39 -15.52
C ASN A 429 1.78 10.70 -14.72
N GLY A 430 2.03 10.74 -13.42
CA GLY A 430 1.73 11.88 -12.55
C GLY A 430 2.61 13.10 -12.85
N ILE A 431 2.01 14.30 -12.84
CA ILE A 431 2.75 15.54 -13.13
C ILE A 431 3.67 15.87 -11.94
N PRO A 432 5.00 16.00 -12.14
CA PRO A 432 5.94 16.25 -11.06
C PRO A 432 5.98 17.73 -10.64
N THR A 433 6.54 17.99 -9.45
CA THR A 433 6.74 19.32 -8.88
C THR A 433 8.14 19.48 -8.31
N MET A 434 8.51 20.70 -7.92
CA MET A 434 9.81 21.03 -7.33
C MET A 434 9.64 22.03 -6.19
N SER A 435 10.32 21.83 -5.07
CA SER A 435 10.41 22.74 -3.93
C SER A 435 11.75 23.48 -3.96
N ALA A 436 11.68 24.81 -4.00
CA ALA A 436 12.86 25.67 -3.92
C ALA A 436 13.59 25.56 -2.57
N ASP A 437 12.82 25.46 -1.47
CA ASP A 437 13.35 25.54 -0.11
C ASP A 437 13.96 24.22 0.42
N SER A 438 13.45 23.05 0.00
CA SER A 438 14.11 21.75 0.25
C SER A 438 15.08 21.31 -0.86
N GLY A 439 15.08 22.00 -2.01
CA GLY A 439 15.90 21.66 -3.17
C GLY A 439 15.55 20.30 -3.77
N CYS A 440 14.28 19.91 -3.73
CA CYS A 440 13.80 18.60 -4.15
C CYS A 440 12.81 18.71 -5.31
N MET A 441 12.95 17.87 -6.32
CA MET A 441 11.86 17.46 -7.19
C MET A 441 11.08 16.34 -6.51
N TYR A 442 9.75 16.32 -6.66
CA TYR A 442 8.87 15.26 -6.20
C TYR A 442 8.00 14.77 -7.34
N CYS A 443 7.77 13.45 -7.40
CA CYS A 443 6.81 12.85 -8.30
C CYS A 443 6.05 11.71 -7.60
N TRP A 444 4.86 11.41 -8.11
CA TRP A 444 4.23 10.13 -7.87
C TRP A 444 4.98 9.05 -8.66
N GLY A 445 5.55 8.09 -7.96
CA GLY A 445 6.47 7.10 -8.50
C GLY A 445 6.06 5.67 -8.18
N GLN A 446 6.93 4.72 -8.54
CA GLN A 446 6.83 3.34 -8.12
C GLN A 446 8.21 2.74 -7.85
N ARG A 447 8.27 1.75 -6.97
CA ARG A 447 9.40 0.84 -6.82
C ARG A 447 8.89 -0.58 -6.62
N ASN A 448 9.43 -1.54 -7.35
CA ASN A 448 9.05 -2.97 -7.27
C ASN A 448 7.52 -3.17 -7.38
N ALA A 449 6.86 -2.44 -8.26
CA ALA A 449 5.40 -2.38 -8.44
C ALA A 449 4.58 -1.79 -7.27
N ILE A 450 5.22 -1.19 -6.26
CA ILE A 450 4.54 -0.51 -5.16
C ILE A 450 4.64 1.01 -5.41
N TRP A 451 3.52 1.73 -5.32
CA TRP A 451 3.47 3.18 -5.49
C TRP A 451 4.25 3.89 -4.38
N THR A 452 4.99 4.93 -4.78
CA THR A 452 5.81 5.78 -3.90
C THR A 452 5.52 7.26 -4.15
N LEU A 453 5.79 8.10 -3.15
CA LEU A 453 6.19 9.48 -3.36
C LEU A 453 7.72 9.48 -3.47
N GLU A 454 8.26 9.82 -4.62
CA GLU A 454 9.71 9.98 -4.83
C GLU A 454 10.17 11.40 -4.48
N ALA A 455 11.39 11.53 -3.95
CA ALA A 455 12.06 12.80 -3.76
C ALA A 455 13.49 12.75 -4.33
N ILE A 456 13.79 13.67 -5.24
CA ILE A 456 15.01 13.71 -6.04
C ILE A 456 15.73 15.03 -5.77
N ASP A 457 17.06 15.06 -5.60
CA ASP A 457 17.78 16.33 -5.53
C ASP A 457 17.72 17.06 -6.88
N TRP A 458 17.25 18.31 -6.87
CA TRP A 458 17.09 19.10 -8.10
C TRP A 458 18.42 19.37 -8.83
N ASN A 459 19.55 19.34 -8.13
CA ASN A 459 20.85 19.72 -8.66
C ASN A 459 21.71 18.52 -9.06
N THR A 460 21.56 17.35 -8.41
CA THR A 460 22.35 16.14 -8.74
C THR A 460 21.56 15.03 -9.42
N GLY A 461 20.22 15.00 -9.32
CA GLY A 461 19.40 13.90 -9.83
C GLY A 461 19.40 12.65 -8.94
N GLU A 462 20.08 12.69 -7.80
CA GLU A 462 20.12 11.58 -6.85
C GLU A 462 18.80 11.46 -6.08
N SER A 463 18.34 10.22 -5.85
CA SER A 463 17.18 9.97 -4.98
C SER A 463 17.54 10.31 -3.53
N LYS A 464 16.88 11.31 -2.95
CA LYS A 464 17.05 11.74 -1.55
C LYS A 464 16.32 10.82 -0.58
N PHE A 465 15.08 10.48 -0.92
CA PHE A 465 14.26 9.49 -0.23
C PHE A 465 13.09 9.07 -1.13
N HIS A 466 12.39 8.03 -0.71
CA HIS A 466 11.06 7.69 -1.22
C HIS A 466 10.16 7.34 -0.04
N LYS A 467 8.86 7.56 -0.20
CA LYS A 467 7.84 7.17 0.79
C LYS A 467 6.84 6.23 0.13
N THR A 468 6.79 4.98 0.59
CA THR A 468 5.84 3.99 0.08
C THR A 468 4.40 4.36 0.45
N LEU A 469 3.49 4.23 -0.52
CA LEU A 469 2.08 4.62 -0.44
C LEU A 469 1.16 3.40 -0.41
N GLY A 470 1.50 2.33 -1.15
CA GLY A 470 0.74 1.09 -1.28
C GLY A 470 0.81 0.53 -2.71
N PHE A 471 0.17 -0.58 -3.00
CA PHE A 471 0.26 -1.27 -4.30
C PHE A 471 -1.01 -1.12 -5.14
N LEU A 472 -2.17 -1.09 -4.50
CA LEU A 472 -3.46 -1.05 -5.17
C LEU A 472 -3.60 0.17 -6.10
N PRO A 473 -4.35 0.06 -7.22
CA PRO A 473 -4.65 1.19 -8.09
C PRO A 473 -5.32 2.40 -7.41
N ILE A 474 -5.78 2.28 -6.16
CA ILE A 474 -6.22 3.44 -5.34
C ILE A 474 -5.11 4.49 -5.14
N TYR A 475 -3.83 4.15 -5.32
CA TYR A 475 -2.70 5.08 -5.28
C TYR A 475 -2.09 5.40 -6.65
N ASN A 476 -2.59 4.84 -7.75
CA ASN A 476 -2.18 5.29 -9.09
C ASN A 476 -2.64 6.76 -9.26
N SER A 477 -1.74 7.64 -9.68
CA SER A 477 -2.02 9.09 -9.85
C SER A 477 -3.02 9.37 -10.97
N THR A 478 -3.01 8.54 -12.03
CA THR A 478 -3.86 8.68 -13.22
C THR A 478 -3.74 10.08 -13.84
N TYR A 479 -2.50 10.47 -14.17
CA TYR A 479 -2.09 11.79 -14.64
C TYR A 479 -2.27 12.97 -13.66
N ALA A 480 -2.76 12.73 -12.43
CA ALA A 480 -2.89 13.80 -11.44
C ALA A 480 -1.56 14.45 -11.04
N ALA A 481 -1.63 15.71 -10.62
CA ALA A 481 -0.47 16.48 -10.20
C ALA A 481 0.00 16.12 -8.79
N THR A 482 1.31 16.00 -8.65
CA THR A 482 2.00 16.00 -7.35
C THR A 482 2.12 17.46 -6.91
N GLU A 483 1.42 17.87 -5.86
CA GLU A 483 1.28 19.28 -5.47
C GLU A 483 1.83 19.54 -4.06
N ILE A 484 2.80 20.45 -3.93
CA ILE A 484 3.35 20.88 -2.62
C ILE A 484 2.32 21.77 -1.91
N GLY A 485 1.65 21.23 -0.91
CA GLY A 485 0.59 21.89 -0.15
C GLY A 485 1.09 22.76 1.01
N ILE A 486 0.23 22.94 2.00
CA ILE A 486 0.55 23.63 3.26
C ILE A 486 1.35 22.72 4.21
N ASN A 487 1.97 23.28 5.24
CA ASN A 487 2.63 22.53 6.33
C ASN A 487 3.69 21.49 5.90
N ARG A 488 4.33 21.67 4.73
CA ARG A 488 5.26 20.70 4.10
C ARG A 488 4.60 19.41 3.61
N SER A 489 3.27 19.38 3.43
CA SER A 489 2.60 18.23 2.82
C SER A 489 2.80 18.18 1.31
N ILE A 490 2.78 16.98 0.74
CA ILE A 490 2.42 16.75 -0.67
C ILE A 490 0.97 16.27 -0.73
N VAL A 491 0.19 16.74 -1.70
CA VAL A 491 -1.10 16.13 -2.06
C VAL A 491 -1.07 15.69 -3.52
N SER A 492 -1.90 14.70 -3.87
CA SER A 492 -2.18 14.32 -5.26
C SER A 492 -3.57 13.73 -5.37
N GLY A 493 -4.19 13.90 -6.54
CA GLY A 493 -5.28 13.03 -6.95
C GLY A 493 -4.79 11.58 -7.17
N THR A 494 -5.74 10.65 -7.16
CA THR A 494 -5.51 9.25 -7.54
C THR A 494 -6.75 8.67 -8.23
N PHE A 495 -6.65 7.48 -8.82
CA PHE A 495 -7.74 6.84 -9.55
C PHE A 495 -9.08 6.73 -8.77
N PHE A 496 -9.04 6.62 -7.43
CA PHE A 496 -10.25 6.51 -6.59
C PHE A 496 -10.43 7.66 -5.58
N GLY A 497 -9.54 8.64 -5.56
CA GLY A 497 -9.69 9.77 -4.64
C GLY A 497 -8.51 10.72 -4.61
N MET A 498 -8.04 11.02 -3.41
CA MET A 498 -6.85 11.84 -3.20
C MET A 498 -6.04 11.34 -2.00
N ALA A 499 -4.72 11.55 -2.06
CA ALA A 499 -3.78 11.23 -1.01
C ALA A 499 -3.09 12.50 -0.48
N LYS A 500 -2.70 12.47 0.80
CA LYS A 500 -1.86 13.47 1.46
C LYS A 500 -0.70 12.78 2.15
N ILE A 501 0.51 13.26 1.92
CA ILE A 501 1.73 12.83 2.63
C ILE A 501 2.24 14.04 3.40
N GLU A 502 2.51 13.92 4.70
CA GLU A 502 3.07 15.02 5.49
C GLU A 502 4.00 14.55 6.63
N PRO A 503 4.92 15.41 7.10
CA PRO A 503 5.68 15.18 8.32
C PRO A 503 4.76 15.04 9.55
N THR A 504 4.91 13.95 10.30
CA THR A 504 4.10 13.63 11.48
C THR A 504 4.93 12.99 12.59
N ASP A 505 4.53 13.21 13.84
CA ASP A 505 5.02 12.47 15.01
C ASP A 505 4.26 11.13 15.21
N ASP A 506 3.17 10.89 14.48
CA ASP A 506 2.32 9.69 14.64
C ASP A 506 2.63 8.59 13.60
N VAL A 507 3.42 7.60 14.06
CA VAL A 507 3.77 6.39 13.30
C VAL A 507 2.60 5.47 12.96
N SER A 508 1.41 5.64 13.57
CA SER A 508 0.25 4.80 13.23
C SER A 508 -0.36 5.11 11.86
N ASN A 509 -0.12 6.31 11.33
CA ASN A 509 -0.51 6.73 9.98
C ASN A 509 0.62 6.57 8.95
N THR A 510 1.74 5.92 9.28
CA THR A 510 2.90 5.83 8.36
C THR A 510 2.97 4.54 7.52
N ILE A 511 2.02 3.62 7.66
CA ILE A 511 2.01 2.33 6.96
C ILE A 511 0.84 2.30 5.96
N PRO A 512 1.07 1.97 4.67
CA PRO A 512 0.01 1.72 3.69
C PRO A 512 -1.07 0.75 4.17
N LEU A 513 -2.30 0.92 3.70
CA LEU A 513 -3.42 0.03 4.07
C LEU A 513 -3.28 -1.40 3.52
N ASP A 514 -2.34 -1.59 2.59
CA ASP A 514 -2.15 -2.75 1.73
C ASP A 514 -0.67 -3.11 1.48
N TYR A 515 0.29 -2.50 2.21
CA TYR A 515 1.71 -2.88 2.16
C TYR A 515 2.39 -2.69 3.53
N ASP A 516 3.13 -3.71 3.96
CA ASP A 516 3.96 -3.70 5.16
C ASP A 516 5.45 -3.57 4.80
N PRO A 517 6.11 -2.43 5.11
CA PRO A 517 7.54 -2.24 4.88
C PRO A 517 8.47 -3.13 5.70
N GLU A 518 8.04 -3.66 6.86
CA GLU A 518 8.91 -4.47 7.73
C GLU A 518 8.98 -5.94 7.28
N THR A 519 7.94 -6.44 6.61
CA THR A 519 7.90 -7.81 6.07
C THR A 519 7.92 -7.87 4.53
N ASN A 520 7.94 -6.72 3.86
CA ASN A 520 7.80 -6.54 2.41
C ASN A 520 6.52 -7.17 1.81
N ASN A 521 5.51 -7.45 2.64
CA ASN A 521 4.26 -8.06 2.21
C ASN A 521 3.29 -7.02 1.65
N VAL A 522 2.91 -7.19 0.38
CA VAL A 522 1.79 -6.47 -0.22
C VAL A 522 0.53 -7.31 -0.05
N PHE A 523 -0.50 -6.74 0.56
CA PHE A 523 -1.82 -7.32 0.86
C PHE A 523 -2.56 -7.87 -0.38
N MET A 524 -2.12 -7.48 -1.58
CA MET A 524 -2.65 -7.90 -2.88
C MET A 524 -1.58 -8.42 -3.86
N ALA A 525 -0.28 -8.49 -3.49
CA ALA A 525 0.67 -9.31 -4.27
C ALA A 525 0.23 -10.77 -4.18
N GLY A 526 -0.15 -11.26 -3.00
CA GLY A 526 -0.81 -12.55 -2.85
C GLY A 526 -2.13 -12.74 -3.62
N LEU A 527 -2.65 -11.71 -4.33
CA LEU A 527 -3.75 -11.84 -5.29
C LEU A 527 -3.31 -11.70 -6.78
N ILE A 528 -2.29 -10.90 -7.09
CA ILE A 528 -1.74 -10.76 -8.46
C ILE A 528 -0.65 -11.78 -8.76
N GLU A 529 0.21 -12.12 -7.80
CA GLU A 529 0.98 -13.37 -7.80
C GLU A 529 0.04 -14.57 -7.83
N HIS A 530 -1.09 -14.58 -7.13
CA HIS A 530 -2.10 -15.64 -7.28
C HIS A 530 -2.59 -15.76 -8.73
N ASN A 531 -2.85 -14.66 -9.42
CA ASN A 531 -3.25 -14.73 -10.84
C ASN A 531 -2.08 -15.17 -11.74
N ALA A 532 -0.90 -14.57 -11.62
CA ALA A 532 0.26 -14.92 -12.46
C ALA A 532 0.83 -16.33 -12.17
N TYR A 533 0.73 -16.78 -10.92
CA TYR A 533 1.04 -18.15 -10.51
C TYR A 533 -0.07 -19.10 -10.96
N ALA A 534 -1.35 -18.71 -10.94
CA ALA A 534 -2.43 -19.56 -11.45
C ALA A 534 -2.52 -19.63 -12.99
N ASP A 535 -1.99 -18.63 -13.70
CA ASP A 535 -1.80 -18.69 -15.15
C ASP A 535 -0.54 -19.52 -15.53
N THR A 536 0.36 -19.79 -14.58
CA THR A 536 1.55 -20.66 -14.77
C THR A 536 1.45 -22.04 -14.11
N VAL A 537 0.48 -22.24 -13.22
CA VAL A 537 0.25 -23.48 -12.46
C VAL A 537 -1.22 -23.89 -12.56
N ASP A 538 -1.46 -25.09 -13.08
CA ASP A 538 -2.80 -25.65 -13.29
C ASP A 538 -3.53 -25.89 -11.95
N TYR A 539 -4.33 -24.89 -11.54
CA TYR A 539 -5.22 -24.95 -10.37
C TYR A 539 -6.56 -25.63 -10.65
N THR A 540 -6.64 -26.56 -11.60
CA THR A 540 -7.67 -27.60 -11.47
C THR A 540 -7.49 -28.29 -10.12
N ALA A 541 -8.49 -28.20 -9.25
CA ALA A 541 -8.48 -28.78 -7.91
C ALA A 541 -8.53 -30.33 -7.90
N GLU A 542 -8.20 -30.94 -9.04
CA GLU A 542 -7.81 -32.34 -9.15
C GLU A 542 -6.31 -32.47 -8.85
N LYS A 543 -5.38 -31.84 -9.58
CA LYS A 543 -3.94 -32.17 -9.43
C LYS A 543 -3.35 -31.98 -8.02
N TYR A 544 -3.80 -30.99 -7.25
CA TYR A 544 -3.39 -30.80 -5.85
C TYR A 544 -4.07 -31.76 -4.84
N PHE A 545 -5.11 -32.48 -5.24
CA PHE A 545 -6.00 -33.26 -4.36
C PHE A 545 -6.34 -34.68 -4.84
N THR A 546 -5.89 -35.09 -6.03
CA THR A 546 -6.22 -36.40 -6.64
C THR A 546 -5.00 -37.10 -7.24
N ASP A 547 -3.80 -36.52 -7.13
CA ASP A 547 -2.55 -37.13 -7.62
C ASP A 547 -1.71 -37.58 -6.40
N PRO A 548 -1.77 -38.88 -6.02
CA PRO A 548 -1.05 -39.41 -4.86
C PRO A 548 0.39 -39.83 -5.18
N GLU A 549 0.90 -39.55 -6.39
CA GLU A 549 2.27 -39.89 -6.74
C GLU A 549 3.28 -39.12 -5.86
N ALA A 550 4.24 -39.86 -5.29
CA ALA A 550 5.25 -39.30 -4.39
C ALA A 550 6.15 -38.29 -5.12
N TYR A 551 6.69 -37.32 -4.38
CA TYR A 551 7.59 -36.31 -4.94
C TYR A 551 8.95 -36.96 -5.28
N GLN A 552 9.12 -37.40 -6.53
CA GLN A 552 10.20 -38.30 -6.97
C GLN A 552 11.43 -37.61 -7.61
N ASP A 553 11.58 -36.30 -7.45
CA ASP A 553 12.80 -35.60 -7.89
C ASP A 553 13.99 -35.95 -6.97
N GLU A 554 14.94 -36.70 -7.56
CA GLU A 554 16.22 -37.17 -7.00
C GLU A 554 16.15 -37.92 -5.65
N VAL A 555 15.54 -39.11 -5.65
CA VAL A 555 15.71 -40.10 -4.57
C VAL A 555 17.07 -40.80 -4.69
N ASP A 556 18.10 -40.18 -4.12
CA ASP A 556 19.44 -40.76 -4.03
C ASP A 556 19.54 -41.77 -2.87
N CYS A 557 20.52 -42.68 -2.90
CA CYS A 557 20.61 -43.83 -1.99
C CYS A 557 20.97 -43.47 -0.53
N GLY A 558 20.00 -42.93 0.22
CA GLY A 558 20.09 -42.67 1.66
C GLY A 558 19.65 -41.27 2.10
N THR A 559 19.41 -40.34 1.16
CA THR A 559 19.07 -38.93 1.43
C THR A 559 17.87 -38.50 0.60
N CYS A 560 16.81 -38.01 1.24
CA CYS A 560 15.51 -37.79 0.59
C CYS A 560 14.86 -36.46 0.99
N THR A 561 15.65 -35.40 1.12
CA THR A 561 15.19 -34.06 1.55
C THR A 561 14.09 -33.48 0.63
N SER A 562 14.05 -33.89 -0.64
CA SER A 562 12.98 -33.53 -1.60
C SER A 562 11.60 -34.12 -1.25
N GLN A 563 11.53 -35.12 -0.37
CA GLN A 563 10.27 -35.70 0.12
C GLN A 563 9.59 -34.88 1.24
N TRP A 564 10.17 -33.74 1.67
CA TRP A 564 9.40 -32.78 2.48
C TRP A 564 8.23 -32.25 1.66
N GLY A 565 7.00 -32.53 2.09
CA GLY A 565 5.80 -31.97 1.47
C GLY A 565 5.82 -30.44 1.50
N TYR A 566 5.27 -29.82 0.44
CA TYR A 566 5.15 -28.36 0.27
C TYR A 566 4.85 -27.60 1.57
N THR A 567 5.43 -26.40 1.71
CA THR A 567 5.14 -25.48 2.81
C THR A 567 3.64 -25.17 2.89
N TRP A 568 3.06 -25.34 4.07
CA TRP A 568 1.76 -24.79 4.42
C TRP A 568 2.01 -23.51 5.22
N ASN A 569 1.40 -22.40 4.83
CA ASN A 569 1.31 -21.18 5.62
C ASN A 569 -0.05 -20.53 5.33
N ALA A 570 -0.49 -19.57 6.14
CA ALA A 570 -1.78 -18.89 5.90
C ALA A 570 -1.66 -17.57 5.12
N MET A 571 -0.47 -17.23 4.60
CA MET A 571 -0.32 -16.11 3.65
C MET A 571 -0.90 -16.48 2.27
N TYR A 572 -0.84 -17.76 1.89
CA TYR A 572 -1.52 -18.29 0.71
C TYR A 572 -2.87 -18.92 1.11
N PRO A 573 -4.03 -18.28 0.84
CA PRO A 573 -5.30 -18.64 1.46
C PRO A 573 -5.89 -20.01 1.05
N PHE A 574 -5.27 -20.71 0.10
CA PHE A 574 -5.74 -22.00 -0.42
C PHE A 574 -4.89 -23.22 0.01
N THR A 575 -3.77 -23.02 0.73
CA THR A 575 -2.92 -24.11 1.27
C THR A 575 -3.10 -24.32 2.79
N ALA A 576 -4.04 -23.61 3.40
CA ALA A 576 -4.01 -23.26 4.81
C ALA A 576 -5.08 -23.98 5.67
N PHE A 577 -4.88 -25.27 5.96
CA PHE A 577 -5.82 -26.10 6.72
C PHE A 577 -5.55 -26.19 8.23
N ALA A 578 -6.56 -26.65 8.99
CA ALA A 578 -6.49 -27.00 10.42
C ALA A 578 -6.18 -25.83 11.40
N PHE A 579 -6.82 -24.68 11.19
CA PHE A 579 -6.65 -23.45 11.99
C PHE A 579 -5.19 -22.96 12.08
N PRO A 580 -4.55 -22.71 10.93
CA PRO A 580 -3.15 -22.30 10.85
C PRO A 580 -2.92 -20.90 11.42
N ASN A 581 -1.66 -20.61 11.76
CA ASN A 581 -1.22 -19.28 12.15
C ASN A 581 -0.57 -18.58 10.94
N MET A 582 -0.79 -17.27 10.76
CA MET A 582 -0.26 -16.53 9.60
C MET A 582 1.27 -16.49 9.61
N ASP A 583 1.85 -16.20 10.77
CA ASP A 583 3.30 -16.01 10.96
C ASP A 583 4.01 -17.36 11.16
N THR A 584 3.61 -18.40 10.42
CA THR A 584 4.08 -19.77 10.66
C THR A 584 4.05 -20.59 9.39
N ALA A 585 5.15 -21.29 9.13
CA ALA A 585 5.23 -22.31 8.09
C ALA A 585 5.30 -23.72 8.71
N TYR A 586 4.67 -24.67 8.02
CA TYR A 586 4.61 -26.08 8.36
C TYR A 586 5.06 -26.92 7.16
N TRP A 587 5.83 -27.98 7.41
CA TRP A 587 6.17 -29.00 6.41
C TRP A 587 5.94 -30.37 7.01
N PHE A 588 5.42 -31.31 6.21
CA PHE A 588 5.13 -32.68 6.65
C PHE A 588 5.96 -33.69 5.85
N TYR A 589 6.35 -34.76 6.53
CA TYR A 589 6.91 -35.97 5.95
C TYR A 589 6.08 -37.14 6.47
N SER A 590 5.10 -37.59 5.68
CA SER A 590 4.14 -38.64 6.08
C SER A 590 4.44 -39.96 5.38
N LEU A 591 4.67 -41.01 6.17
CA LEU A 591 5.01 -42.34 5.70
C LEU A 591 3.74 -43.15 5.36
N ASP A 592 3.72 -43.79 4.19
CA ASP A 592 2.77 -44.89 3.93
C ASP A 592 3.23 -46.15 4.68
N SER A 593 2.69 -46.42 5.87
CA SER A 593 3.07 -47.60 6.66
C SER A 593 2.65 -48.93 6.02
N VAL A 594 1.64 -48.91 5.13
CA VAL A 594 1.09 -50.11 4.48
C VAL A 594 2.08 -50.66 3.46
N GLN A 595 2.86 -49.78 2.84
CA GLN A 595 3.99 -50.15 1.98
C GLN A 595 5.34 -50.19 2.70
N SER A 596 5.53 -49.40 3.77
CA SER A 596 6.82 -49.19 4.44
C SER A 596 7.14 -50.15 5.60
N ALA A 597 6.57 -51.35 5.65
CA ALA A 597 6.79 -52.31 6.75
C ALA A 597 7.94 -53.31 6.44
N PRO A 598 8.98 -53.44 7.29
CA PRO A 598 9.23 -52.74 8.55
C PRO A 598 9.72 -51.30 8.36
N LEU A 599 9.24 -50.38 9.21
CA LEU A 599 9.61 -48.97 9.16
C LEU A 599 11.14 -48.79 9.29
N PRO A 600 11.77 -47.91 8.50
CA PRO A 600 13.19 -47.61 8.61
C PRO A 600 13.50 -46.85 9.90
N ILE A 601 14.78 -46.81 10.26
CA ILE A 601 15.29 -45.82 11.22
C ILE A 601 15.53 -44.53 10.44
N ILE A 602 14.98 -43.41 10.90
CA ILE A 602 15.07 -42.11 10.22
C ILE A 602 15.96 -41.17 11.02
N ARG A 603 16.87 -40.48 10.33
CA ARG A 603 17.63 -39.35 10.88
C ARG A 603 17.23 -38.06 10.18
N LEU A 604 17.15 -36.98 10.95
CA LEU A 604 17.09 -35.61 10.44
C LEU A 604 18.36 -34.87 10.86
N THR A 605 19.10 -34.32 9.91
CA THR A 605 20.25 -33.44 10.19
C THR A 605 19.99 -32.04 9.65
N GLY A 606 20.33 -30.98 10.40
CA GLY A 606 19.99 -29.62 9.96
C GLY A 606 20.61 -28.51 10.80
N GLN A 607 20.21 -27.28 10.51
CA GLN A 607 20.58 -26.08 11.25
C GLN A 607 19.35 -25.45 11.91
N PHE A 608 19.49 -24.97 13.14
CA PHE A 608 18.43 -24.25 13.84
C PHE A 608 18.05 -22.97 13.05
N PRO A 609 16.78 -22.73 12.67
CA PRO A 609 16.40 -21.51 11.95
C PRO A 609 16.49 -20.25 12.83
N HIS A 610 16.53 -19.06 12.22
CA HIS A 610 16.40 -17.78 12.91
C HIS A 610 14.92 -17.42 13.08
N CYS A 611 14.33 -17.85 14.20
CA CYS A 611 12.93 -17.60 14.52
C CYS A 611 12.65 -17.59 16.03
N ARG A 612 11.40 -17.32 16.41
CA ARG A 612 10.91 -17.40 17.79
C ARG A 612 10.86 -18.82 18.32
N TYR A 613 10.38 -19.76 17.51
CA TYR A 613 10.14 -21.14 17.94
C TYR A 613 10.29 -22.13 16.78
N TYR A 614 10.83 -23.31 17.11
CA TYR A 614 11.04 -24.41 16.18
C TYR A 614 10.65 -25.75 16.82
N SER A 615 10.03 -26.65 16.06
CA SER A 615 9.66 -27.98 16.59
C SER A 615 9.46 -29.03 15.51
N PHE A 616 9.63 -30.28 15.91
CA PHE A 616 9.24 -31.48 15.16
C PHE A 616 8.19 -32.21 15.97
N ASN A 617 7.06 -32.56 15.34
CA ASN A 617 5.92 -33.17 16.01
C ASN A 617 5.56 -34.45 15.26
N LEU A 618 5.31 -35.56 15.97
CA LEU A 618 4.90 -36.82 15.37
C LEU A 618 3.36 -36.94 15.44
N TYR A 619 2.73 -37.44 14.38
CA TYR A 619 1.28 -37.67 14.27
C TYR A 619 0.97 -39.06 13.73
N ASP A 620 -0.25 -39.53 13.95
CA ASP A 620 -0.90 -40.45 13.02
C ASP A 620 -1.75 -39.66 12.02
N ASN A 621 -1.34 -39.66 10.75
CA ASN A 621 -1.95 -38.91 9.65
C ASN A 621 -3.41 -39.32 9.38
N THR A 622 -3.80 -40.55 9.74
CA THR A 622 -5.21 -41.00 9.64
C THR A 622 -6.14 -40.32 10.66
N SER A 623 -5.57 -39.69 11.68
CA SER A 623 -6.30 -39.21 12.85
C SER A 623 -6.11 -37.71 13.13
N GLY A 624 -4.98 -37.14 12.67
CA GLY A 624 -4.56 -35.77 12.95
C GLY A 624 -4.16 -35.49 14.40
N PHE A 625 -4.05 -36.52 15.26
CA PHE A 625 -3.58 -36.39 16.63
C PHE A 625 -2.06 -36.43 16.68
N ALA A 626 -1.46 -35.52 17.45
CA ALA A 626 -0.04 -35.57 17.79
C ALA A 626 0.21 -36.66 18.85
N VAL A 627 1.37 -37.31 18.80
CA VAL A 627 1.74 -38.43 19.67
C VAL A 627 3.13 -38.23 20.26
N GLY A 628 3.27 -38.49 21.56
CA GLY A 628 4.47 -38.17 22.33
C GLY A 628 4.65 -36.66 22.55
N ASP A 629 5.79 -36.27 23.14
CA ASP A 629 6.14 -34.87 23.42
C ASP A 629 6.81 -34.16 22.23
N GLY A 630 7.20 -34.91 21.18
CA GLY A 630 7.93 -34.38 20.02
C GLY A 630 9.32 -33.84 20.38
N PHE A 631 9.91 -33.05 19.47
CA PHE A 631 11.16 -32.32 19.72
C PHE A 631 10.88 -30.82 19.78
N LEU A 632 11.25 -30.19 20.90
CA LEU A 632 11.14 -28.75 21.14
C LEU A 632 12.50 -28.05 21.03
N ASP A 633 12.52 -26.91 20.33
CA ASP A 633 13.68 -26.06 20.08
C ASP A 633 14.75 -26.05 21.20
N LYS A 634 14.40 -25.56 22.39
CA LYS A 634 15.31 -25.36 23.52
C LYS A 634 15.88 -26.64 24.12
N ASP A 635 15.25 -27.80 23.91
CA ASP A 635 15.63 -29.05 24.57
C ASP A 635 16.56 -29.89 23.69
N ILE A 636 16.47 -29.77 22.37
CA ILE A 636 17.36 -30.44 21.40
C ILE A 636 18.82 -30.16 21.77
N GLN A 637 19.62 -31.22 21.87
CA GLN A 637 21.06 -31.11 22.08
C GLN A 637 21.71 -30.77 20.73
N PRO A 638 22.52 -29.70 20.64
CA PRO A 638 23.24 -29.40 19.40
C PRO A 638 24.30 -30.46 19.12
N ASP A 639 24.73 -30.57 17.87
CA ASP A 639 25.84 -31.45 17.50
C ASP A 639 27.14 -31.04 18.22
N PRO A 640 28.15 -31.92 18.31
CA PRO A 640 29.47 -31.56 18.84
C PRO A 640 30.02 -30.27 18.23
N ASP A 641 30.64 -29.44 19.07
CA ASP A 641 31.14 -28.09 18.75
C ASP A 641 30.09 -27.07 18.23
N ASN A 642 28.79 -27.38 18.31
CA ASN A 642 27.67 -26.47 17.98
C ASN A 642 26.95 -25.97 19.26
N LEU A 643 26.10 -24.96 19.07
CA LEU A 643 25.32 -24.29 20.12
C LEU A 643 23.85 -24.23 19.70
N ASN A 644 22.94 -24.44 20.65
CA ASN A 644 21.50 -24.30 20.42
C ASN A 644 21.05 -22.85 20.73
N PRO A 645 20.66 -22.03 19.74
CA PRO A 645 20.26 -20.62 19.94
C PRO A 645 18.96 -20.47 20.74
N PHE A 646 18.19 -21.54 20.92
CA PHE A 646 16.96 -21.55 21.72
C PHE A 646 17.19 -21.88 23.20
N GLN A 647 18.42 -22.25 23.59
CA GLN A 647 18.77 -22.42 25.01
C GLN A 647 18.98 -21.07 25.71
N SER A 648 18.69 -21.02 27.01
CA SER A 648 18.66 -19.75 27.73
C SER A 648 20.07 -19.18 27.90
N GLY A 649 20.25 -17.90 27.59
CA GLY A 649 21.56 -17.23 27.61
C GLY A 649 22.48 -17.53 26.42
N VAL A 650 22.09 -18.41 25.47
CA VAL A 650 22.81 -18.59 24.20
C VAL A 650 22.41 -17.47 23.24
N GLY A 651 23.39 -16.88 22.55
CA GLY A 651 23.15 -15.84 21.56
C GLY A 651 22.42 -16.41 20.34
N ARG A 652 21.40 -15.70 19.83
CA ARG A 652 20.55 -16.20 18.74
C ARG A 652 21.23 -16.17 17.36
N GLU A 653 22.29 -15.38 17.24
CA GLU A 653 23.16 -15.25 16.05
C GLU A 653 24.40 -16.19 16.07
N VAL A 654 24.40 -17.26 16.87
CA VAL A 654 25.49 -18.26 16.79
C VAL A 654 25.48 -18.94 15.43
N LEU A 655 26.66 -19.04 14.79
CA LEU A 655 26.80 -19.58 13.43
C LEU A 655 26.94 -21.12 13.42
N ASN A 656 27.58 -21.67 14.46
CA ASN A 656 27.70 -23.10 14.72
C ASN A 656 26.42 -23.60 15.39
N ARG A 657 25.40 -23.92 14.59
CA ARG A 657 24.01 -24.14 15.02
C ARG A 657 23.39 -25.45 14.48
N ASN A 658 24.23 -26.47 14.25
CA ASN A 658 23.78 -27.77 13.73
C ASN A 658 23.13 -28.65 14.81
N PHE A 659 22.22 -29.53 14.39
CA PHE A 659 21.62 -30.59 15.21
C PHE A 659 21.39 -31.88 14.40
N THR A 660 21.32 -32.99 15.14
CA THR A 660 20.92 -34.32 14.66
C THR A 660 19.74 -34.84 15.49
N LEU A 661 18.66 -35.28 14.84
CA LEU A 661 17.51 -35.96 15.45
C LEU A 661 17.31 -37.35 14.86
N TRP A 662 16.74 -38.27 15.63
CA TRP A 662 16.45 -39.64 15.24
C TRP A 662 15.02 -40.04 15.59
N TYR A 663 14.37 -40.73 14.66
CA TYR A 663 13.12 -41.45 14.85
C TYR A 663 13.37 -42.94 14.62
N VAL A 664 13.02 -43.77 15.60
CA VAL A 664 13.38 -45.20 15.66
C VAL A 664 12.11 -46.02 15.86
N PRO A 665 11.87 -47.16 15.19
CA PRO A 665 10.71 -48.00 15.48
C PRO A 665 10.63 -48.44 16.97
N GLU A 666 9.43 -48.58 17.51
CA GLU A 666 9.21 -48.93 18.92
C GLU A 666 9.90 -50.26 19.32
N GLY A 667 10.60 -50.25 20.46
CA GLY A 667 11.28 -51.43 20.99
C GLY A 667 12.50 -51.89 20.18
N HIS A 668 12.97 -51.10 19.21
CA HIS A 668 14.10 -51.46 18.35
C HIS A 668 15.42 -51.62 19.14
N PRO A 669 16.22 -52.68 18.90
CA PRO A 669 17.42 -52.96 19.71
C PRO A 669 18.47 -51.84 19.78
N ALA A 670 18.58 -51.00 18.74
CA ALA A 670 19.57 -49.93 18.70
C ALA A 670 19.13 -48.65 19.44
N TYR A 671 17.86 -48.53 19.85
CA TYR A 671 17.33 -47.34 20.51
C TYR A 671 18.18 -46.94 21.73
N ALA A 672 18.55 -47.90 22.59
CA ALA A 672 19.38 -47.64 23.76
C ALA A 672 20.83 -47.18 23.44
N GLU A 673 21.38 -47.56 22.27
CA GLU A 673 22.70 -47.13 21.82
C GLU A 673 22.64 -45.73 21.18
N LEU A 674 21.62 -45.45 20.37
CA LEU A 674 21.31 -44.12 19.85
C LEU A 674 21.06 -43.12 21.00
N LEU A 675 20.24 -43.50 21.98
CA LEU A 675 19.93 -42.70 23.17
C LEU A 675 21.18 -42.36 23.99
N ALA A 676 22.16 -43.29 24.04
CA ALA A 676 23.44 -43.06 24.70
C ALA A 676 24.44 -42.21 23.89
N ALA A 677 24.28 -42.16 22.56
CA ALA A 677 25.15 -41.40 21.66
C ALA A 677 24.66 -39.97 21.39
N TYR A 678 23.34 -39.76 21.27
CA TYR A 678 22.70 -38.50 20.88
C TYR A 678 21.85 -37.86 21.99
N GLY A 679 21.48 -38.62 23.03
CA GLY A 679 20.72 -38.12 24.18
C GLY A 679 19.20 -38.16 24.03
N PRO A 680 18.45 -38.06 25.15
CA PRO A 680 17.00 -38.25 25.19
C PRO A 680 16.17 -37.16 24.51
N ASN A 681 16.77 -36.02 24.17
CA ASN A 681 16.08 -34.91 23.52
C ASN A 681 16.29 -34.91 21.99
N ASN A 682 16.95 -35.96 21.47
CA ASN A 682 17.36 -36.11 20.07
C ASN A 682 16.98 -37.48 19.49
N VAL A 683 16.38 -38.38 20.28
CA VAL A 683 15.97 -39.72 19.84
C VAL A 683 14.55 -39.98 20.37
N LEU A 684 13.61 -40.27 19.46
CA LEU A 684 12.24 -40.67 19.79
C LEU A 684 11.91 -42.01 19.16
N GLU A 685 11.01 -42.75 19.81
CA GLU A 685 10.39 -43.93 19.22
C GLU A 685 9.18 -43.52 18.34
N ILE A 686 8.99 -44.19 17.21
CA ILE A 686 7.78 -44.19 16.39
C ILE A 686 6.92 -45.35 16.92
N PRO A 687 5.77 -45.10 17.58
CA PRO A 687 4.95 -46.17 18.14
C PRO A 687 4.41 -47.14 17.09
N ASP A 688 4.41 -48.44 17.40
CA ASP A 688 3.88 -49.52 16.55
C ASP A 688 2.37 -49.38 16.27
N ALA A 689 1.69 -48.50 17.03
CA ALA A 689 0.26 -48.23 16.93
C ALA A 689 -0.13 -47.11 15.94
N LEU A 690 0.83 -46.37 15.35
CA LEU A 690 0.53 -45.33 14.36
C LEU A 690 0.21 -45.97 12.99
N ILE A 691 -0.96 -45.64 12.43
CA ILE A 691 -1.36 -46.14 11.11
C ILE A 691 -0.61 -45.39 10.01
N GLU A 692 -0.39 -44.08 10.13
CA GLU A 692 0.42 -43.31 9.17
C GLU A 692 1.36 -42.34 9.92
N PRO A 693 2.58 -42.76 10.27
CA PRO A 693 3.54 -41.89 10.96
C PRO A 693 3.86 -40.64 10.13
N SER A 694 3.56 -39.46 10.67
CA SER A 694 3.82 -38.17 10.02
C SER A 694 4.66 -37.27 10.91
N ILE A 695 5.79 -36.79 10.40
CA ILE A 695 6.67 -35.85 11.08
C ILE A 695 6.39 -34.45 10.53
N ALA A 696 5.95 -33.52 11.39
CA ALA A 696 5.72 -32.12 10.99
C ALA A 696 6.72 -31.15 11.63
N VAL A 697 7.48 -30.46 10.77
CA VAL A 697 8.32 -29.31 11.13
C VAL A 697 7.45 -28.06 11.24
N ARG A 698 7.72 -27.22 12.24
CA ARG A 698 7.06 -25.91 12.39
C ARG A 698 8.06 -24.81 12.67
N VAL A 699 8.01 -23.72 11.90
CA VAL A 699 8.77 -22.48 12.13
C VAL A 699 7.76 -21.38 12.46
N TYR A 700 7.77 -20.87 13.70
CA TYR A 700 6.91 -19.75 14.13
C TYR A 700 7.73 -18.47 14.23
N LEU A 701 7.19 -17.38 13.66
CA LEU A 701 7.68 -16.00 13.71
C LEU A 701 9.21 -15.92 13.43
N PRO A 702 9.62 -15.84 12.15
CA PRO A 702 11.02 -15.62 11.80
C PRO A 702 11.52 -14.29 12.36
N ASP A 703 12.84 -14.16 12.47
CA ASP A 703 13.45 -12.89 12.85
C ASP A 703 13.45 -11.90 11.68
N GLY A 704 13.46 -10.59 11.96
CA GLY A 704 13.46 -9.55 10.95
C GLY A 704 14.65 -9.66 9.99
N GLY A 705 14.36 -9.62 8.69
CA GLY A 705 15.35 -9.87 7.62
C GLY A 705 15.49 -11.34 7.21
N TYR A 706 14.80 -12.28 7.86
CA TYR A 706 14.76 -13.69 7.49
C TYR A 706 13.39 -14.07 6.88
N LYS A 707 13.40 -15.02 5.93
CA LYS A 707 12.20 -15.56 5.26
C LYS A 707 11.37 -16.43 6.20
N ILE A 708 10.19 -16.89 5.78
CA ILE A 708 9.23 -17.65 6.62
C ILE A 708 9.79 -18.97 7.19
N HIS A 709 10.84 -19.53 6.58
CA HIS A 709 11.61 -20.70 7.06
C HIS A 709 12.78 -20.35 7.99
N GLY A 710 12.98 -19.07 8.33
CA GLY A 710 14.04 -18.59 9.23
C GLY A 710 15.44 -18.65 8.61
N GLN A 711 15.55 -18.46 7.29
CA GLN A 711 16.81 -18.36 6.53
C GLN A 711 16.90 -17.00 5.80
N PRO A 712 18.10 -16.48 5.48
CA PRO A 712 18.25 -15.14 4.91
C PRO A 712 18.05 -15.05 3.39
N SER A 713 18.14 -16.17 2.66
CA SER A 713 17.77 -16.28 1.24
C SER A 713 16.45 -17.03 1.06
N ASP A 714 15.91 -17.01 -0.15
CA ASP A 714 14.72 -17.77 -0.54
C ASP A 714 14.97 -19.29 -0.69
N ASP A 715 16.20 -19.75 -0.45
CA ASP A 715 16.55 -21.17 -0.47
C ASP A 715 15.98 -21.89 0.77
N ILE A 716 15.08 -22.85 0.55
CA ILE A 716 14.41 -23.60 1.61
C ILE A 716 15.35 -24.68 2.18
N ALA A 717 16.27 -24.26 3.06
CA ALA A 717 17.19 -25.14 3.78
C ALA A 717 16.48 -25.88 4.94
N LEU A 718 15.66 -26.89 4.59
CA LEU A 718 15.06 -27.83 5.53
C LEU A 718 16.05 -28.90 6.02
N PRO A 719 15.78 -29.58 7.14
CA PRO A 719 16.61 -30.68 7.63
C PRO A 719 16.68 -31.82 6.62
N THR A 720 17.87 -32.31 6.33
CA THR A 720 18.10 -33.48 5.47
C THR A 720 17.50 -34.72 6.09
N ILE A 721 16.64 -35.41 5.33
CA ILE A 721 16.01 -36.68 5.72
C ILE A 721 16.91 -37.83 5.27
N GLU A 722 17.23 -38.75 6.17
CA GLU A 722 18.01 -39.96 5.88
C GLU A 722 17.32 -41.21 6.44
N SER A 723 17.37 -42.32 5.71
CA SER A 723 16.79 -43.62 6.13
C SER A 723 17.84 -44.72 6.21
N PHE A 724 17.72 -45.61 7.20
CA PHE A 724 18.65 -46.70 7.47
C PHE A 724 17.94 -48.04 7.67
N ASP A 725 18.63 -49.13 7.32
CA ASP A 725 18.13 -50.50 7.42
C ASP A 725 17.68 -50.86 8.86
N PRO A 726 16.39 -51.15 9.10
CA PRO A 726 15.88 -51.44 10.44
C PRO A 726 16.37 -52.79 11.00
N ASN A 727 17.09 -53.62 10.23
CA ASN A 727 17.75 -54.81 10.76
C ASN A 727 19.06 -54.51 11.50
N GLN A 728 19.59 -53.28 11.44
CA GLN A 728 20.87 -52.92 12.03
C GLN A 728 20.77 -52.59 13.53
N THR A 729 21.38 -53.41 14.38
CA THR A 729 21.20 -53.37 15.84
C THR A 729 22.24 -52.55 16.62
N THR A 730 23.12 -51.82 15.93
CA THR A 730 24.17 -50.95 16.53
C THR A 730 24.30 -49.66 15.71
N VAL A 731 24.73 -48.55 16.33
CA VAL A 731 24.87 -47.25 15.65
C VAL A 731 25.90 -47.32 14.52
N ALA A 732 26.99 -48.06 14.72
CA ALA A 732 27.98 -48.30 13.67
C ALA A 732 27.44 -49.15 12.50
N GLY A 733 26.49 -50.06 12.76
CA GLY A 733 25.78 -50.83 11.73
C GLY A 733 24.80 -49.96 10.95
N ILE A 734 24.00 -49.15 11.65
CA ILE A 734 23.04 -48.20 11.07
C ILE A 734 23.76 -47.25 10.11
N LEU A 735 24.78 -46.52 10.61
CA LEU A 735 25.54 -45.54 9.82
C LEU A 735 26.29 -46.12 8.61
N ALA A 736 26.48 -47.44 8.55
CA ALA A 736 27.12 -48.13 7.44
C ALA A 736 26.14 -48.70 6.41
N ASN A 737 24.82 -48.69 6.69
CA ASN A 737 23.78 -49.26 5.83
C ASN A 737 22.59 -48.29 5.67
N PRO A 738 22.78 -47.14 5.00
CA PRO A 738 21.66 -46.33 4.53
C PRO A 738 20.83 -47.12 3.51
N VAL A 739 19.54 -46.78 3.42
CA VAL A 739 18.59 -47.35 2.46
C VAL A 739 17.84 -46.21 1.76
N PRO A 740 17.32 -46.40 0.53
CA PRO A 740 16.35 -45.47 -0.05
C PRO A 740 15.20 -45.25 0.93
N CYS A 741 14.75 -44.00 1.08
CA CYS A 741 13.62 -43.73 1.96
C CYS A 741 12.34 -44.35 1.38
N PRO A 742 11.39 -44.74 2.24
CA PRO A 742 10.03 -45.10 1.80
C PRO A 742 9.38 -43.97 0.99
N ASP A 743 8.38 -44.33 0.19
CA ASP A 743 7.51 -43.34 -0.43
C ASP A 743 6.75 -42.56 0.65
N ALA A 744 6.79 -41.23 0.53
CA ALA A 744 6.22 -40.30 1.48
C ALA A 744 5.42 -39.22 0.76
N TYR A 745 4.42 -38.68 1.47
CA TYR A 745 3.46 -37.71 0.94
C TYR A 745 3.14 -36.63 2.00
N ASN A 746 2.38 -35.60 1.63
CA ASN A 746 2.14 -34.44 2.49
C ASN A 746 1.14 -34.74 3.62
N MET A 747 -0.17 -34.89 3.34
CA MET A 747 -1.21 -35.20 4.32
C MET A 747 -2.28 -36.15 3.77
N ASN A 748 -2.86 -37.01 4.61
CA ASN A 748 -3.96 -37.90 4.23
C ASN A 748 -5.26 -37.10 4.08
N GLN A 749 -5.62 -36.84 2.83
CA GLN A 749 -6.76 -36.00 2.49
C GLN A 749 -8.11 -36.66 2.78
N GLU A 750 -8.23 -37.99 2.62
CA GLU A 750 -9.46 -38.71 2.98
C GLU A 750 -9.72 -38.64 4.49
N ALA A 751 -8.68 -38.84 5.30
CA ALA A 751 -8.76 -38.71 6.76
C ALA A 751 -9.16 -37.29 7.19
N PHE A 752 -8.50 -36.26 6.63
CA PHE A 752 -8.84 -34.86 6.87
C PHE A 752 -10.31 -34.57 6.49
N LEU A 753 -10.74 -34.91 5.28
CA LEU A 753 -12.09 -34.65 4.79
C LEU A 753 -13.17 -35.45 5.54
N ALA A 754 -12.87 -36.68 5.95
CA ALA A 754 -13.76 -37.48 6.79
C ALA A 754 -13.95 -36.83 8.17
N ARG A 755 -12.88 -36.26 8.75
CA ARG A 755 -12.94 -35.56 10.04
C ARG A 755 -13.68 -34.22 9.96
N MET A 756 -13.51 -33.48 8.85
CA MET A 756 -14.33 -32.30 8.51
C MET A 756 -15.81 -32.66 8.36
N ALA A 757 -16.13 -33.74 7.64
CA ALA A 757 -17.51 -34.19 7.44
C ALA A 757 -18.16 -34.78 8.70
N GLY A 758 -17.35 -35.28 9.65
CA GLY A 758 -17.77 -35.95 10.88
C GLY A 758 -17.71 -35.08 12.15
N ALA A 759 -17.57 -33.75 12.02
CA ALA A 759 -17.35 -32.82 13.13
C ALA A 759 -18.57 -32.62 14.06
N GLY A 760 -18.97 -33.66 14.81
CA GLY A 760 -20.08 -33.62 15.78
C GLY A 760 -19.77 -32.87 17.09
N ASP A 761 -18.54 -32.40 17.28
CA ASP A 761 -18.08 -31.74 18.51
C ASP A 761 -18.40 -30.24 18.61
N VAL A 762 -19.13 -29.66 17.65
CA VAL A 762 -19.56 -28.24 17.69
C VAL A 762 -20.29 -27.91 18.99
N GLU A 763 -21.11 -28.84 19.49
CA GLU A 763 -21.82 -28.72 20.78
C GLU A 763 -20.89 -28.51 21.98
N ARG A 764 -19.59 -28.85 21.90
CA ARG A 764 -18.62 -28.55 22.98
C ARG A 764 -18.38 -27.05 23.15
N MET A 765 -18.57 -26.23 22.12
CA MET A 765 -18.26 -24.80 22.10
C MET A 765 -19.47 -23.90 21.77
N ASP A 766 -20.65 -24.47 21.48
CA ASP A 766 -21.81 -23.71 21.03
C ASP A 766 -22.79 -23.33 22.17
N PRO A 767 -23.02 -22.02 22.45
CA PRO A 767 -23.94 -21.56 23.49
C PRO A 767 -25.37 -21.37 22.96
N GLU A 768 -26.24 -22.37 23.12
CA GLU A 768 -27.67 -22.14 22.93
C GLU A 768 -28.26 -21.19 24.00
N THR A 769 -28.98 -20.16 23.52
CA THR A 769 -29.92 -19.23 24.20
C THR A 769 -29.36 -18.03 24.98
N ASP A 770 -29.98 -16.87 24.73
CA ASP A 770 -30.11 -15.63 25.53
C ASP A 770 -28.89 -14.76 25.90
N ILE A 771 -27.64 -15.12 25.57
CA ILE A 771 -26.45 -14.34 26.00
C ILE A 771 -25.53 -13.79 24.88
N PHE A 772 -26.13 -13.32 23.76
CA PHE A 772 -25.48 -12.54 22.67
C PHE A 772 -24.91 -11.15 23.08
N LYS A 773 -24.39 -11.01 24.30
CA LYS A 773 -23.75 -9.79 24.80
C LYS A 773 -22.28 -9.99 25.15
N LYS A 774 -21.88 -11.13 25.69
CA LYS A 774 -20.50 -11.39 26.12
C LYS A 774 -19.82 -12.33 25.14
N VAL A 775 -18.54 -12.10 24.86
CA VAL A 775 -17.67 -13.07 24.17
C VAL A 775 -16.97 -13.89 25.24
N GLU A 776 -16.90 -15.20 25.08
CA GLU A 776 -16.23 -16.09 26.04
C GLU A 776 -15.32 -17.08 25.31
N PHE A 777 -14.07 -17.15 25.74
CA PHE A 777 -13.11 -18.13 25.26
C PHE A 777 -13.15 -19.38 26.13
N TYR A 778 -13.13 -20.54 25.49
CA TYR A 778 -13.10 -21.86 26.11
C TYR A 778 -11.81 -22.56 25.71
N ARG A 779 -11.18 -23.29 26.64
CA ARG A 779 -10.01 -24.12 26.31
C ARG A 779 -10.43 -25.19 25.30
N ALA A 780 -9.89 -25.12 24.09
CA ALA A 780 -10.20 -26.08 23.05
C ALA A 780 -9.58 -27.45 23.41
N PRO A 781 -10.31 -28.56 23.24
CA PRO A 781 -9.69 -29.88 23.29
C PRO A 781 -8.76 -30.01 22.07
N GLY A 782 -7.45 -30.06 22.32
CA GLY A 782 -6.43 -30.11 21.26
C GLY A 782 -6.33 -31.46 20.56
N GLY A 783 -7.43 -31.93 19.95
CA GLY A 783 -7.57 -33.29 19.43
C GLY A 783 -7.85 -33.36 17.93
N GLY A 784 -6.92 -33.96 17.17
CA GLY A 784 -7.16 -34.39 15.80
C GLY A 784 -7.24 -33.27 14.74
N TRP A 785 -6.59 -32.13 14.97
CA TRP A 785 -6.51 -31.04 13.98
C TRP A 785 -5.05 -30.62 13.77
N TRP A 786 -4.14 -31.61 13.70
CA TRP A 786 -2.69 -31.43 13.67
C TRP A 786 -2.22 -30.29 14.60
N PRO A 787 -2.53 -30.34 15.92
CA PRO A 787 -2.01 -29.36 16.87
C PRO A 787 -0.48 -29.56 17.04
N THR A 788 0.24 -28.55 17.50
CA THR A 788 1.54 -28.83 18.15
C THR A 788 1.29 -29.03 19.63
N VAL A 789 1.94 -30.05 20.21
CA VAL A 789 1.80 -30.42 21.63
C VAL A 789 2.26 -29.30 22.59
N HIS A 790 3.04 -28.35 22.08
CA HIS A 790 3.52 -27.18 22.83
C HIS A 790 2.54 -26.00 22.86
N ASN A 791 1.44 -26.04 22.10
CA ASN A 791 0.38 -25.03 22.16
C ASN A 791 -0.74 -25.47 23.11
N VAL A 792 -1.25 -24.51 23.88
CA VAL A 792 -2.59 -24.60 24.47
C VAL A 792 -3.49 -23.55 23.81
N TYR A 793 -4.68 -23.99 23.43
CA TYR A 793 -5.58 -23.25 22.54
C TYR A 793 -6.83 -22.78 23.29
N GLY A 794 -7.24 -21.54 23.06
CA GLY A 794 -8.52 -20.99 23.48
C GLY A 794 -9.36 -20.59 22.28
N ALA A 795 -10.62 -21.03 22.20
CA ALA A 795 -11.49 -20.75 21.08
C ALA A 795 -12.79 -20.06 21.51
N SER A 796 -13.34 -19.22 20.64
CA SER A 796 -14.67 -18.62 20.79
C SER A 796 -15.39 -18.61 19.44
N ILE A 797 -16.56 -19.27 19.38
CA ILE A 797 -17.43 -19.28 18.19
C ILE A 797 -18.32 -18.03 18.22
N LEU A 798 -18.39 -17.31 17.10
CA LEU A 798 -19.06 -16.02 17.00
C LEU A 798 -20.43 -16.14 16.34
N ARG A 799 -21.46 -15.55 16.96
CA ARG A 799 -22.84 -15.51 16.45
C ARG A 799 -23.37 -14.06 16.42
N PRO A 800 -23.05 -13.24 15.41
CA PRO A 800 -23.67 -11.92 15.22
C PRO A 800 -25.16 -12.04 14.83
N TYR A 801 -25.94 -11.00 15.15
CA TYR A 801 -27.36 -10.86 14.78
C TYR A 801 -27.54 -10.68 13.26
N THR A 802 -28.46 -11.36 12.55
CA THR A 802 -29.39 -12.46 12.90
C THR A 802 -29.70 -13.31 11.65
N ILE A 803 -30.15 -14.56 11.81
CA ILE A 803 -30.66 -15.42 10.71
C ILE A 803 -32.20 -15.52 10.81
N TYR A 804 -32.88 -15.67 9.68
CA TYR A 804 -34.22 -16.28 9.61
C TYR A 804 -34.22 -17.36 8.54
N ASP A 805 -34.82 -18.51 8.86
CA ASP A 805 -34.86 -19.72 8.03
C ASP A 805 -36.33 -20.14 7.79
N ASP A 806 -36.53 -21.11 6.88
CA ASP A 806 -37.30 -22.35 7.13
C ASP A 806 -37.53 -23.10 5.80
N GLU A 807 -37.75 -22.38 4.68
CA GLU A 807 -37.97 -23.01 3.35
C GLU A 807 -37.45 -22.22 2.12
N LEU A 808 -37.20 -20.89 2.19
CA LEU A 808 -36.83 -20.06 1.03
C LEU A 808 -36.04 -18.78 1.41
N ASN A 809 -34.81 -18.64 0.88
CA ASN A 809 -33.97 -17.43 0.76
C ASN A 809 -34.14 -16.27 1.78
N ALA A 810 -33.26 -16.22 2.80
CA ALA A 810 -32.77 -14.98 3.39
C ALA A 810 -31.35 -15.15 3.96
N TYR A 811 -30.40 -14.26 3.60
CA TYR A 811 -29.07 -14.18 4.23
C TYR A 811 -28.54 -12.72 4.29
N PRO A 812 -28.90 -11.94 5.33
CA PRO A 812 -28.17 -10.72 5.66
C PRO A 812 -27.97 -10.55 7.19
N GLY A 813 -26.75 -10.46 7.72
CA GLY A 813 -25.45 -10.49 7.07
C GLY A 813 -24.33 -10.38 8.12
N PHE A 814 -23.09 -10.17 7.68
CA PHE A 814 -21.96 -9.98 8.59
C PHE A 814 -21.97 -8.57 9.19
N GLY A 815 -22.14 -8.47 10.52
CA GLY A 815 -21.53 -7.40 11.29
C GLY A 815 -22.38 -6.74 12.39
N GLU A 816 -22.25 -7.26 13.60
CA GLU A 816 -22.34 -6.45 14.82
C GLU A 816 -21.06 -6.67 15.64
N VAL A 817 -20.43 -5.56 16.03
CA VAL A 817 -19.02 -5.42 16.41
C VAL A 817 -18.68 -6.18 17.69
N ILE A 818 -17.55 -6.87 17.69
CA ILE A 818 -16.91 -7.45 18.88
C ILE A 818 -15.85 -6.49 19.41
N ASP A 819 -15.80 -6.38 20.72
CA ASP A 819 -14.97 -5.44 21.46
C ASP A 819 -14.36 -6.19 22.66
N LEU A 820 -13.08 -6.56 22.52
CA LEU A 820 -12.34 -7.50 23.38
C LEU A 820 -11.12 -6.82 24.03
N TYR A 821 -10.82 -7.23 25.25
CA TYR A 821 -9.65 -6.81 26.02
C TYR A 821 -8.98 -8.03 26.66
N PHE A 822 -7.65 -8.05 26.67
CA PHE A 822 -6.87 -8.93 27.54
C PHE A 822 -5.55 -8.29 27.93
N LYS A 823 -5.07 -8.64 29.12
CA LYS A 823 -3.75 -8.28 29.61
C LYS A 823 -2.70 -9.12 28.88
N VAL A 824 -1.57 -8.51 28.55
CA VAL A 824 -0.53 -9.14 27.72
C VAL A 824 0.45 -9.91 28.61
N PRO A 825 0.71 -11.21 28.34
CA PRO A 825 1.78 -11.96 29.00
C PRO A 825 3.16 -11.54 28.47
N ASN A 826 4.19 -11.64 29.30
CA ASN A 826 5.57 -11.38 28.90
C ASN A 826 6.06 -12.49 27.96
N THR A 827 6.51 -12.07 26.78
CA THR A 827 7.07 -12.92 25.73
C THR A 827 8.46 -12.39 25.38
N PRO A 828 9.37 -13.26 24.89
CA PRO A 828 10.63 -12.82 24.29
C PRO A 828 10.37 -11.76 23.22
N LYS A 829 11.39 -10.94 22.94
CA LYS A 829 11.37 -9.99 21.84
C LYS A 829 12.45 -10.41 20.86
N THR A 830 12.05 -10.83 19.67
CA THR A 830 12.95 -11.46 18.67
C THR A 830 12.76 -10.95 17.25
N LEU A 831 11.68 -10.19 16.98
CA LEU A 831 11.45 -9.66 15.63
C LEU A 831 12.59 -8.73 15.16
N ALA A 832 13.26 -8.03 16.08
CA ALA A 832 14.45 -7.23 15.79
C ALA A 832 15.76 -8.04 15.62
N GLY A 833 15.68 -9.39 15.64
CA GLY A 833 16.84 -10.29 15.65
C GLY A 833 17.67 -10.22 16.94
N GLY A 834 18.75 -11.00 17.00
CA GLY A 834 19.75 -10.90 18.05
C GLY A 834 19.29 -11.38 19.43
N GLY A 835 20.02 -10.93 20.44
CA GLY A 835 19.76 -11.25 21.85
C GLY A 835 20.02 -12.71 22.21
N ALA A 836 19.41 -13.13 23.32
CA ALA A 836 19.41 -14.48 23.87
C ALA A 836 18.07 -14.71 24.58
N PHE A 837 17.59 -15.95 24.66
CA PHE A 837 16.36 -16.23 25.39
C PHE A 837 16.56 -16.24 26.92
N ASP A 838 15.61 -15.68 27.64
CA ASP A 838 15.44 -15.89 29.09
C ASP A 838 14.15 -16.68 29.33
N HIS A 839 14.26 -17.99 29.61
CA HIS A 839 13.08 -18.82 29.85
C HIS A 839 12.51 -18.68 31.27
N GLY A 840 13.19 -17.93 32.16
CA GLY A 840 12.73 -17.66 33.52
C GLY A 840 11.98 -16.34 33.67
N ALA A 841 12.34 -15.32 32.87
CA ALA A 841 11.71 -14.00 32.89
C ALA A 841 10.47 -13.86 31.98
N ASN A 842 10.21 -14.84 31.11
CA ASN A 842 9.05 -14.84 30.21
C ASN A 842 7.93 -15.74 30.72
N ASP A 843 6.69 -15.30 30.51
CA ASP A 843 5.45 -15.99 30.90
C ASP A 843 5.10 -17.12 29.89
N MET A 844 5.42 -16.90 28.61
CA MET A 844 5.31 -17.91 27.53
C MET A 844 6.23 -17.55 26.35
N ARG A 845 6.44 -18.46 25.39
CA ARG A 845 7.28 -18.21 24.20
C ARG A 845 6.62 -17.27 23.19
N TYR A 846 5.33 -17.47 22.92
CA TYR A 846 4.59 -16.77 21.86
C TYR A 846 3.10 -16.85 22.15
N TRP A 847 2.35 -15.84 21.71
CA TRP A 847 0.90 -15.94 21.61
C TRP A 847 0.41 -15.30 20.32
N SER A 848 -0.71 -15.81 19.81
CA SER A 848 -1.43 -15.19 18.70
C SER A 848 -2.93 -15.30 18.86
N ILE A 849 -3.66 -14.43 18.17
CA ILE A 849 -5.12 -14.46 18.05
C ILE A 849 -5.50 -14.34 16.57
N THR A 850 -6.30 -15.27 16.08
CA THR A 850 -6.58 -15.45 14.63
C THR A 850 -8.08 -15.52 14.38
N MET A 851 -8.54 -14.84 13.34
CA MET A 851 -9.87 -15.03 12.78
C MET A 851 -9.86 -16.21 11.81
N ASN A 852 -10.74 -17.18 12.07
CA ASN A 852 -10.91 -18.38 11.27
C ASN A 852 -12.38 -18.61 10.94
N ASN A 853 -12.63 -19.53 10.02
CA ASN A 853 -13.94 -20.09 9.70
C ASN A 853 -14.01 -21.53 10.25
N PHE A 854 -15.05 -21.91 11.01
CA PHE A 854 -15.08 -23.20 11.72
C PHE A 854 -15.06 -24.41 10.76
N ASP A 855 -16.03 -24.45 9.86
CA ASP A 855 -16.28 -25.59 8.96
C ASP A 855 -15.37 -25.63 7.71
N SER A 856 -14.43 -24.68 7.55
CA SER A 856 -13.35 -24.74 6.56
C SER A 856 -11.95 -24.73 7.16
N THR A 857 -11.81 -24.35 8.44
CA THR A 857 -10.55 -24.22 9.19
C THR A 857 -9.53 -23.19 8.65
N PHE A 858 -9.86 -22.44 7.58
CA PHE A 858 -8.99 -21.40 7.03
C PHE A 858 -8.78 -20.25 8.04
N GLY A 859 -7.51 -19.89 8.27
CA GLY A 859 -7.11 -18.67 8.96
C GLY A 859 -7.00 -17.51 7.97
N MET A 860 -7.48 -16.32 8.35
CA MET A 860 -7.69 -15.22 7.39
C MET A 860 -7.05 -13.90 7.82
N ARG A 861 -6.85 -13.70 9.13
CA ARG A 861 -6.06 -12.62 9.71
C ARG A 861 -5.66 -12.99 11.12
N ALA A 862 -4.40 -12.76 11.49
CA ALA A 862 -3.89 -12.96 12.84
C ALA A 862 -3.17 -11.73 13.35
N TYR A 863 -3.00 -11.67 14.67
CA TYR A 863 -2.11 -10.78 15.39
C TYR A 863 -1.37 -11.57 16.46
N ASN A 864 -0.15 -11.16 16.78
CA ASN A 864 0.75 -11.87 17.70
C ASN A 864 1.36 -10.95 18.75
N ASP A 865 2.27 -11.48 19.58
CA ASP A 865 2.90 -10.75 20.69
C ASP A 865 3.83 -9.59 20.30
N GLU A 866 4.19 -9.48 19.02
CA GLU A 866 4.89 -8.35 18.40
C GLU A 866 3.92 -7.44 17.63
N THR A 867 3.00 -8.02 16.83
CA THR A 867 2.19 -7.27 15.84
C THR A 867 0.85 -6.73 16.36
N ALA A 868 0.39 -7.14 17.55
CA ALA A 868 -0.82 -6.58 18.16
C ALA A 868 -0.56 -5.20 18.78
N ALA A 869 -1.46 -4.23 18.53
CA ALA A 869 -1.39 -2.94 19.19
C ALA A 869 -1.66 -3.10 20.71
N THR A 870 -0.77 -2.55 21.54
CA THR A 870 -0.89 -2.61 23.00
C THR A 870 -0.82 -1.23 23.64
N TYR A 871 -1.63 -0.98 24.67
CA TYR A 871 -1.51 0.19 25.54
C TYR A 871 -1.07 -0.20 26.96
N THR A 872 -0.59 0.77 27.74
CA THR A 872 -0.22 0.57 29.15
C THR A 872 -1.20 1.30 30.07
N ASP A 873 -1.71 0.63 31.10
CA ASP A 873 -2.63 1.23 32.07
C ASP A 873 -1.92 2.07 33.15
N LYS A 874 -2.70 2.77 33.98
CA LYS A 874 -2.19 3.62 35.07
C LYS A 874 -1.52 2.87 36.23
N LYS A 875 -1.45 1.53 36.18
CA LYS A 875 -0.73 0.65 37.11
C LYS A 875 0.53 0.04 36.49
N GLY A 876 0.76 0.24 35.18
CA GLY A 876 1.88 -0.35 34.43
C GLY A 876 1.57 -1.69 33.76
N ASN A 877 0.32 -2.16 33.73
CA ASN A 877 -0.02 -3.37 32.98
C ASN A 877 -0.12 -3.07 31.48
N ARG A 878 0.41 -3.94 30.62
CA ARG A 878 0.16 -3.91 29.17
C ARG A 878 -1.13 -4.64 28.83
N TRP A 879 -1.90 -4.08 27.90
CA TRP A 879 -3.21 -4.57 27.46
C TRP A 879 -3.31 -4.53 25.93
N VAL A 880 -3.96 -5.52 25.34
CA VAL A 880 -4.50 -5.44 23.97
C VAL A 880 -5.94 -4.96 24.07
N HIS A 881 -6.30 -3.99 23.23
CA HIS A 881 -7.69 -3.74 22.84
C HIS A 881 -7.86 -4.28 21.42
N LEU A 882 -8.72 -5.30 21.23
CA LEU A 882 -9.03 -5.87 19.93
C LEU A 882 -10.49 -5.62 19.59
N VAL A 883 -10.73 -4.99 18.43
CA VAL A 883 -12.06 -4.76 17.88
C VAL A 883 -12.20 -5.59 16.62
N ALA A 884 -13.26 -6.39 16.53
CA ALA A 884 -13.45 -7.33 15.43
C ALA A 884 -14.83 -7.15 14.81
N GLY A 885 -14.94 -7.21 13.48
CA GLY A 885 -16.17 -6.79 12.82
C GLY A 885 -16.13 -6.85 11.29
N PRO A 886 -17.17 -6.35 10.62
CA PRO A 886 -17.21 -6.28 9.16
C PRO A 886 -16.12 -5.35 8.63
N ASP A 887 -15.55 -5.68 7.48
CA ASP A 887 -14.58 -4.85 6.77
C ASP A 887 -15.33 -3.78 5.95
N ASN A 888 -15.91 -2.81 6.65
CA ASN A 888 -16.56 -1.67 6.02
C ASN A 888 -15.93 -0.33 6.44
N PRO A 889 -15.96 0.69 5.55
CA PRO A 889 -15.37 2.00 5.85
C PRO A 889 -15.97 2.68 7.10
N VAL A 890 -17.26 2.46 7.40
CA VAL A 890 -17.93 3.13 8.52
C VAL A 890 -17.33 2.68 9.86
N LEU A 891 -17.06 1.39 10.04
CA LEU A 891 -16.42 0.87 11.24
C LEU A 891 -14.93 1.23 11.28
N LYS A 892 -14.19 1.05 10.17
CA LYS A 892 -12.75 1.36 10.10
C LYS A 892 -12.46 2.84 10.39
N THR A 893 -13.16 3.76 9.73
CA THR A 893 -13.03 5.21 9.97
C THR A 893 -13.51 5.59 11.36
N PHE A 894 -14.54 4.93 11.90
CA PHE A 894 -14.93 5.19 13.28
C PHE A 894 -13.85 4.81 14.30
N ILE A 895 -13.25 3.61 14.17
CA ILE A 895 -12.16 3.18 15.06
C ILE A 895 -10.99 4.16 14.93
N ARG A 896 -10.51 4.43 13.71
CA ARG A 896 -9.40 5.38 13.44
C ARG A 896 -9.63 6.74 14.11
N ASN A 897 -10.81 7.33 13.92
CA ASN A 897 -11.07 8.70 14.34
C ASN A 897 -11.43 8.86 15.84
N ASN A 898 -11.63 7.76 16.59
CA ASN A 898 -12.14 7.82 17.98
C ASN A 898 -11.37 6.92 18.96
N MET A 899 -10.43 6.09 18.49
CA MET A 899 -9.79 5.04 19.28
C MET A 899 -8.30 4.90 18.92
N THR A 900 -7.42 4.86 19.92
CA THR A 900 -5.96 4.70 19.73
C THR A 900 -5.48 3.40 20.36
N ASN A 901 -4.40 2.82 19.82
CA ASN A 901 -3.83 1.53 20.28
C ASN A 901 -4.80 0.34 20.19
N VAL A 902 -5.61 0.29 19.12
CA VAL A 902 -6.61 -0.76 18.88
C VAL A 902 -6.20 -1.67 17.73
N THR A 903 -6.27 -2.97 17.96
CA THR A 903 -6.05 -4.02 16.95
C THR A 903 -7.38 -4.31 16.22
N PHE A 904 -7.47 -4.08 14.91
CA PHE A 904 -8.70 -4.36 14.15
C PHE A 904 -8.68 -5.70 13.40
N LEU A 905 -9.66 -6.56 13.66
CA LEU A 905 -9.76 -7.92 13.12
C LEU A 905 -11.01 -8.09 12.23
N PRO A 906 -10.91 -7.94 10.89
CA PRO A 906 -12.05 -8.06 9.98
C PRO A 906 -12.61 -9.49 9.87
N PHE A 907 -13.89 -9.61 9.55
CA PHE A 907 -14.60 -10.89 9.35
C PHE A 907 -14.90 -11.24 7.90
N ASP A 908 -14.85 -10.31 6.95
CA ASP A 908 -15.57 -10.48 5.68
C ASP A 908 -14.94 -11.53 4.73
N GLY A 909 -13.65 -11.85 4.93
CA GLY A 909 -13.01 -13.01 4.28
C GLY A 909 -13.61 -14.37 4.70
N ALA A 910 -14.34 -14.44 5.81
CA ALA A 910 -14.96 -15.69 6.31
C ALA A 910 -16.07 -16.24 5.40
N GLN A 911 -16.43 -15.51 4.34
CA GLN A 911 -17.54 -15.83 3.44
C GLN A 911 -17.14 -16.66 2.21
N ILE A 912 -15.87 -16.99 1.99
CA ILE A 912 -15.43 -17.81 0.83
C ILE A 912 -16.21 -19.14 0.82
N PRO A 913 -17.10 -19.40 -0.16
CA PRO A 913 -17.97 -20.58 -0.12
C PRO A 913 -17.20 -21.82 -0.55
N PHE A 914 -16.56 -22.51 0.39
CA PHE A 914 -15.91 -23.78 0.08
C PHE A 914 -16.95 -24.82 -0.35
N VAL A 915 -16.86 -25.22 -1.62
CA VAL A 915 -17.59 -26.37 -2.16
C VAL A 915 -16.64 -27.54 -2.07
N LEU A 916 -16.94 -28.50 -1.17
CA LEU A 916 -16.20 -29.76 -1.12
C LEU A 916 -16.21 -30.43 -2.51
N PRO A 917 -15.21 -31.24 -2.90
CA PRO A 917 -15.21 -31.99 -4.17
C PRO A 917 -16.48 -32.86 -4.40
N THR A 918 -17.20 -33.17 -3.32
CA THR A 918 -18.52 -33.82 -3.33
C THR A 918 -19.70 -32.91 -3.75
N GLY A 919 -19.44 -31.68 -4.18
CA GLY A 919 -20.45 -30.65 -4.51
C GLY A 919 -21.15 -30.03 -3.30
N LYS A 920 -20.79 -30.43 -2.07
CA LYS A 920 -21.45 -30.03 -0.82
C LYS A 920 -20.92 -28.69 -0.32
N ARG A 921 -21.77 -27.65 -0.33
CA ARG A 921 -21.55 -26.43 0.46
C ARG A 921 -21.71 -26.75 1.95
N VAL A 922 -20.75 -26.33 2.77
CA VAL A 922 -20.87 -26.41 4.23
C VAL A 922 -21.48 -25.11 4.78
N ARG A 923 -22.22 -25.20 5.89
CA ARG A 923 -22.52 -24.02 6.73
C ARG A 923 -21.20 -23.56 7.37
N SER A 924 -21.08 -22.34 7.88
CA SER A 924 -19.99 -22.03 8.81
C SER A 924 -20.26 -20.88 9.76
N LEU A 925 -19.60 -20.93 10.92
CA LEU A 925 -19.58 -19.90 11.94
C LEU A 925 -18.16 -19.30 12.05
N PRO A 926 -18.00 -17.97 12.11
CA PRO A 926 -16.70 -17.35 12.37
C PRO A 926 -16.19 -17.75 13.76
N THR A 927 -14.89 -18.01 13.88
CA THR A 927 -14.27 -18.50 15.11
C THR A 927 -12.99 -17.75 15.39
N VAL A 928 -12.86 -17.19 16.60
CA VAL A 928 -11.59 -16.64 17.08
C VAL A 928 -10.81 -17.76 17.77
N LEU A 929 -9.57 -17.96 17.36
CA LEU A 929 -8.64 -18.89 18.01
C LEU A 929 -7.46 -18.12 18.57
N GLN A 930 -7.26 -18.18 19.89
CA GLN A 930 -6.06 -17.72 20.56
C GLN A 930 -5.14 -18.90 20.89
N ARG A 931 -3.83 -18.70 20.77
CA ARG A 931 -2.79 -19.69 21.06
C ARG A 931 -1.88 -19.18 22.17
N ASN A 932 -1.47 -20.05 23.09
CA ASN A 932 -0.38 -19.82 24.02
C ASN A 932 0.65 -20.94 23.80
N LEU A 933 1.85 -20.58 23.34
CA LEU A 933 2.90 -21.50 22.94
C LEU A 933 4.00 -21.55 24.01
N VAL A 934 4.36 -22.75 24.47
CA VAL A 934 5.37 -23.02 25.52
C VAL A 934 5.17 -22.07 26.72
N ILE A 935 4.10 -22.32 27.48
CA ILE A 935 3.79 -21.60 28.72
C ILE A 935 4.85 -21.95 29.78
N ASN A 936 5.30 -20.96 30.54
CA ASN A 936 6.19 -21.16 31.67
C ASN A 936 5.43 -21.87 32.81
N PRO A 937 5.88 -23.02 33.34
CA PRO A 937 5.18 -23.73 34.41
C PRO A 937 5.00 -22.96 35.74
N ALA A 938 5.65 -21.80 35.89
CA ALA A 938 5.44 -20.88 37.01
C ALA A 938 4.35 -19.80 36.73
N TYR A 939 3.78 -19.76 35.54
CA TYR A 939 2.81 -18.75 35.10
C TYR A 939 1.37 -19.27 35.18
N GLU A 940 0.61 -18.80 36.17
CA GLU A 940 -0.72 -19.34 36.51
C GLU A 940 -1.89 -18.90 35.59
N TYR A 941 -1.63 -18.08 34.56
CA TYR A 941 -2.66 -17.46 33.72
C TYR A 941 -2.65 -17.90 32.24
N GLY A 942 -2.12 -19.07 31.92
CA GLY A 942 -2.22 -19.68 30.59
C GLY A 942 -3.50 -20.50 30.39
N TYR A 943 -3.82 -20.85 29.14
CA TYR A 943 -4.97 -21.75 28.86
C TYR A 943 -4.79 -23.16 29.46
N ASP A 944 -3.60 -23.54 29.92
CA ASP A 944 -3.34 -24.76 30.68
C ASP A 944 -4.00 -24.77 32.06
N ALA A 945 -4.19 -23.60 32.69
CA ALA A 945 -4.92 -23.44 33.94
C ALA A 945 -6.45 -23.60 33.80
N ALA A 946 -7.00 -23.49 32.59
CA ALA A 946 -8.44 -23.57 32.35
C ALA A 946 -8.96 -25.03 32.33
N GLU A 947 -10.09 -25.28 33.00
CA GLU A 947 -10.71 -26.61 33.06
C GLU A 947 -11.19 -27.10 31.68
N VAL A 948 -10.65 -28.24 31.21
CA VAL A 948 -11.09 -28.86 29.94
C VAL A 948 -12.53 -29.37 30.08
N ARG A 949 -13.41 -28.97 29.15
CA ARG A 949 -14.77 -29.54 29.04
C ARG A 949 -14.68 -31.04 28.66
N PRO A 950 -15.15 -31.99 29.51
CA PRO A 950 -14.98 -33.42 29.23
C PRO A 950 -15.77 -33.86 27.99
N GLU A 951 -15.22 -34.83 27.27
CA GLU A 951 -15.67 -35.18 25.90
C GLU A 951 -17.15 -35.56 25.79
N ALA A 952 -17.64 -36.37 26.74
CA ALA A 952 -19.03 -36.85 26.76
C ALA A 952 -20.06 -35.79 27.20
N VAL A 953 -19.65 -34.54 27.45
CA VAL A 953 -20.53 -33.45 27.87
C VAL A 953 -20.92 -32.62 26.66
N HIS A 954 -21.93 -33.08 25.92
CA HIS A 954 -22.55 -32.38 24.78
C HIS A 954 -23.61 -31.34 25.25
N GLY A 955 -24.29 -30.65 24.32
CA GLY A 955 -25.25 -29.59 24.61
C GLY A 955 -24.66 -28.25 25.10
N LYS A 956 -25.47 -27.43 25.77
CA LYS A 956 -25.15 -26.01 26.08
C LYS A 956 -23.79 -25.78 26.76
N ALA A 957 -23.08 -24.74 26.33
CA ALA A 957 -21.88 -24.24 27.00
C ALA A 957 -22.13 -23.94 28.49
N VAL A 958 -21.14 -24.26 29.34
CA VAL A 958 -21.25 -24.11 30.80
C VAL A 958 -20.16 -23.16 31.29
N LEU A 959 -20.57 -21.99 31.80
CA LEU A 959 -19.73 -20.83 32.17
C LEU A 959 -18.57 -21.11 33.16
N LYS A 960 -18.51 -22.31 33.77
CA LYS A 960 -17.39 -22.73 34.63
C LYS A 960 -16.13 -23.11 33.84
N TYR A 961 -16.30 -23.53 32.58
CA TYR A 961 -15.20 -23.85 31.66
C TYR A 961 -14.70 -22.63 30.87
N ALA A 962 -15.30 -21.45 31.05
CA ALA A 962 -14.86 -20.22 30.41
C ALA A 962 -13.53 -19.75 31.01
N ALA A 963 -12.59 -19.36 30.15
CA ALA A 963 -11.20 -19.10 30.51
C ALA A 963 -11.02 -17.92 31.48
N ASP A 964 -11.90 -16.93 31.46
CA ASP A 964 -11.93 -15.79 32.38
C ASP A 964 -12.08 -16.21 33.86
N LYS A 965 -12.58 -17.41 34.14
CA LYS A 965 -12.67 -17.97 35.51
C LYS A 965 -11.35 -18.52 36.04
N TRP A 966 -10.35 -18.70 35.17
CA TRP A 966 -9.09 -19.38 35.49
C TRP A 966 -7.88 -18.47 35.21
N MET A 967 -7.86 -17.79 34.06
CA MET A 967 -6.79 -16.86 33.65
C MET A 967 -7.04 -15.41 34.08
N GLY A 968 -8.25 -15.08 34.55
CA GLY A 968 -8.64 -13.71 34.89
C GLY A 968 -8.46 -12.74 33.72
N ASP A 969 -7.88 -11.56 34.00
CA ASP A 969 -7.61 -10.47 33.05
C ASP A 969 -6.79 -10.89 31.80
N TYR A 970 -6.14 -12.06 31.79
CA TYR A 970 -5.34 -12.57 30.66
C TYR A 970 -6.14 -13.39 29.65
N ALA A 971 -7.34 -13.85 29.99
CA ALA A 971 -8.28 -14.34 28.98
C ALA A 971 -8.92 -13.15 28.24
N PRO A 972 -9.22 -13.26 26.92
CA PRO A 972 -10.00 -12.24 26.23
C PRO A 972 -11.42 -12.17 26.78
N ASP A 973 -11.71 -11.10 27.51
CA ASP A 973 -13.05 -10.72 27.95
C ASP A 973 -13.56 -9.55 27.12
N GLY A 974 -14.87 -9.49 26.90
CA GLY A 974 -15.45 -8.48 26.03
C GLY A 974 -16.89 -8.75 25.64
N SER A 975 -17.35 -8.04 24.61
CA SER A 975 -18.78 -7.98 24.31
C SER A 975 -19.09 -7.78 22.83
N HIS A 976 -20.26 -8.29 22.44
CA HIS A 976 -20.92 -7.97 21.17
C HIS A 976 -21.72 -6.67 21.31
N TYR A 977 -21.65 -5.82 20.29
CA TYR A 977 -22.31 -4.53 20.21
C TYR A 977 -22.89 -4.31 18.81
N THR A 978 -24.13 -3.82 18.71
CA THR A 978 -24.60 -3.24 17.45
C THR A 978 -23.62 -2.16 16.98
N LEU A 979 -23.38 -2.01 15.67
CA LEU A 979 -22.44 -0.98 15.17
C LEU A 979 -22.77 0.41 15.78
N LYS A 980 -24.06 0.72 15.87
CA LYS A 980 -24.58 1.94 16.50
C LYS A 980 -24.34 2.01 18.02
N ALA A 981 -24.36 0.89 18.74
CA ALA A 981 -24.06 0.83 20.16
C ALA A 981 -22.55 0.94 20.44
N PHE A 982 -21.71 0.29 19.62
CA PHE A 982 -20.26 0.43 19.64
C PHE A 982 -19.84 1.88 19.38
N MET A 983 -20.33 2.47 18.29
CA MET A 983 -20.09 3.89 17.96
C MET A 983 -20.62 4.86 19.02
N LYS A 984 -21.61 4.46 19.83
CA LYS A 984 -22.11 5.28 20.96
C LYS A 984 -21.28 5.08 22.24
N LYS A 985 -20.55 3.96 22.39
CA LYS A 985 -19.68 3.69 23.54
C LYS A 985 -18.40 4.52 23.50
N TYR A 986 -17.90 4.82 22.30
CA TYR A 986 -16.62 5.52 22.06
C TYR A 986 -16.81 6.90 21.38
N LYS A 987 -17.98 7.53 21.56
CA LYS A 987 -18.26 8.95 21.25
C LYS A 987 -18.50 9.74 22.53
#